data_AF-A0A3N2EWV9-F1
#
_entry.id   AF-A0A3N2EWV9-F1
#
_cell.length_a   1.000
_cell.length_b   1.000
_cell.length_c   1.000
_cell.angle_alpha   90.00
_cell.angle_beta   90.00
_cell.angle_gamma   90.00
#
_symmetry.space_group_name_H-M   'P 1'
#
loop_
_entity.id
_entity.type
_entity.pdbx_description
1 polymer ?
#
loop_
_entity_poly.entity_id
_entity_poly.type
_entity_poly.pdbx_seq_one_letter_code
_entity_poly.pdbx_strand_id
1 'polypeptide(L)'
;MSKKQHIIKERLRQMYLFGAEPFELMNCLKESQQKLIMAGAKADNLPKVPNKILHFLSALPPKAHSIVLTWFRTHVQFPEQGDPQKIIHEILLAENNDKDISSPKPLWRAILGFYVTQPCPNIVAQFLRGEEITLLHNDDPHESSDRLPEQSTISVTDEDIEQCLFVSQGRDISPSDRIIPAFVAGLVATLKGETEVAGQWVSQLSNHSLPLGQKFGRLISTFGVVRPQEEADNGIVLLAEPVAPDDINGDIDGVSFVGKVTKVLPSGVFFVSPVGLFIGDELRDLSDAHSHMLYPDRGEVIGFLNHFTNNVTHGELGIWQARHKPSDKTAQCVLTEYQSRVYSVVKIPYDSGEPDAIREWLLTCYQPQDKSPTIFFLTDGLALRLPGDILDPKKYDFDVPLDSYRELSCVELRSQSITIVPQLPGLSEKYDCAPAITWIKRLLKLDYSSTDFPVFSKSHLQRLAHFMAEYESDNRSAYLRALTQLEKVAVSREFLDGSIQQLLTLPTIKTQIYAEKQVILAQYESEQEQLRQTIASLMDKKAQLDAEINRQEKTLKSETNRIKKALRQQEAELDSRIRQTFEQASQAGIETLAQTALLRTMIAGSATPTPVIPSERITEPALSLPLPQSLLPPEVNEINSKRVLQAAIEEQAAITGLSENLLFSLIAAASVVSVVGLTGKYAQKTVVSLANILSGSIWGEVSIHGDLFSISDLMKSPVLIRSTNSTSSMTLGDFLAHQQSSGLMTIVKLRGFNRMPPETLLPELNECLFSSEYSAGLCWKDQNNTLRHLSLSYPVLFVLTFTVGKSTFPLQGPVANQLPVFMAEYSSTQVEQTEYSPAEYTSDIAPACVASKLWSSLYADAHPKDNQQQTMRAVLNALGYSDEKSQALAMLAFTIGRSTTEKITAEIEPLAPALIPYVQEITHGASATVLDHLFQL
;
A
#
# COMPACT_ATOMS: atom_id res chain seq x y z
N MET A 1 -18.55 33.47 -31.71
CA MET A 1 -18.50 33.66 -30.24
C MET A 1 -18.55 32.35 -29.45
N SER A 2 -19.31 31.31 -29.86
CA SER A 2 -19.42 30.03 -29.13
C SER A 2 -18.10 29.25 -28.96
N LYS A 3 -17.19 29.26 -29.96
CA LYS A 3 -15.87 28.59 -29.84
C LYS A 3 -14.99 29.20 -28.74
N LYS A 4 -14.95 30.54 -28.61
CA LYS A 4 -14.19 31.22 -27.54
C LYS A 4 -14.75 30.92 -26.15
N GLN A 5 -16.08 30.90 -26.00
CA GLN A 5 -16.71 30.54 -24.72
C GLN A 5 -16.42 29.08 -24.30
N HIS A 6 -16.28 28.16 -25.24
CA HIS A 6 -15.94 26.77 -24.95
C HIS A 6 -14.50 26.64 -24.43
N ILE A 7 -13.54 27.34 -25.04
CA ILE A 7 -12.13 27.32 -24.63
C ILE A 7 -11.96 27.92 -23.23
N ILE A 8 -12.65 29.03 -22.94
CA ILE A 8 -12.65 29.66 -21.61
C ILE A 8 -13.17 28.70 -20.54
N LYS A 9 -14.28 28.00 -20.83
CA LYS A 9 -14.85 27.02 -19.90
C LYS A 9 -13.94 25.84 -19.67
N GLU A 10 -13.23 25.39 -20.70
CA GLU A 10 -12.30 24.27 -20.60
C GLU A 10 -11.05 24.64 -19.79
N ARG A 11 -10.44 25.81 -20.03
CA ARG A 11 -9.27 26.28 -19.27
C ARG A 11 -9.58 26.51 -17.79
N LEU A 12 -10.74 27.10 -17.47
CA LEU A 12 -11.20 27.24 -16.08
C LEU A 12 -11.48 25.88 -15.44
N ARG A 13 -12.05 24.93 -16.20
CA ARG A 13 -12.29 23.57 -15.73
C ARG A 13 -10.97 22.84 -15.43
N GLN A 14 -9.98 22.96 -16.30
CA GLN A 14 -8.64 22.39 -16.11
C GLN A 14 -7.95 22.98 -14.88
N MET A 15 -8.05 24.30 -14.67
CA MET A 15 -7.50 24.97 -13.48
C MET A 15 -8.10 24.40 -12.18
N TYR A 16 -9.43 24.23 -12.10
CA TYR A 16 -10.05 23.64 -10.90
C TYR A 16 -9.79 22.13 -10.78
N LEU A 17 -9.71 21.40 -11.89
CA LEU A 17 -9.48 19.95 -11.90
C LEU A 17 -8.07 19.58 -11.45
N PHE A 18 -7.05 20.31 -11.94
CA PHE A 18 -5.65 20.01 -11.68
C PHE A 18 -5.03 20.91 -10.61
N GLY A 19 -5.58 22.09 -10.36
CA GLY A 19 -5.03 23.07 -9.42
C GLY A 19 -5.68 23.10 -8.03
N ALA A 20 -6.88 22.53 -7.84
CA ALA A 20 -7.53 22.46 -6.53
C ALA A 20 -7.56 21.03 -5.99
N GLU A 21 -7.42 20.87 -4.68
CA GLU A 21 -7.60 19.56 -4.06
C GLU A 21 -9.10 19.21 -3.97
N PRO A 22 -9.50 17.92 -4.09
CA PRO A 22 -10.91 17.52 -4.05
C PRO A 22 -11.66 17.98 -2.79
N PHE A 23 -10.99 18.00 -1.64
CA PHE A 23 -11.58 18.45 -0.38
C PHE A 23 -11.74 19.98 -0.32
N GLU A 24 -10.85 20.75 -0.96
CA GLU A 24 -10.94 22.22 -1.02
C GLU A 24 -12.18 22.66 -1.81
N LEU A 25 -12.45 22.02 -2.95
CA LEU A 25 -13.64 22.30 -3.75
C LEU A 25 -14.93 21.96 -3.00
N MET A 26 -14.94 20.83 -2.27
CA MET A 26 -16.08 20.40 -1.49
C MET A 26 -16.37 21.34 -0.30
N ASN A 27 -15.32 21.76 0.42
CA ASN A 27 -15.44 22.66 1.55
C ASN A 27 -15.83 24.07 1.10
N CYS A 28 -15.24 24.57 0.00
CA CYS A 28 -15.61 25.84 -0.61
C CYS A 28 -17.11 25.93 -0.90
N LEU A 29 -17.66 24.89 -1.53
CA LEU A 29 -19.09 24.83 -1.88
C LEU A 29 -20.00 24.71 -0.65
N LYS A 30 -19.62 23.92 0.36
CA LYS A 30 -20.40 23.76 1.60
C LYS A 30 -20.43 25.06 2.40
N GLU A 31 -19.28 25.68 2.62
CA GLU A 31 -19.15 26.88 3.46
C GLU A 31 -19.66 28.14 2.75
N SER A 32 -19.59 28.17 1.41
CA SER A 32 -20.09 29.29 0.61
C SER A 32 -21.54 29.11 0.16
N GLN A 33 -22.21 28.00 0.48
CA GLN A 33 -23.53 27.64 -0.07
C GLN A 33 -24.57 28.78 0.07
N GLN A 34 -24.77 29.29 1.28
CA GLN A 34 -25.73 30.37 1.53
C GLN A 34 -25.39 31.64 0.76
N LYS A 35 -24.10 32.01 0.71
CA LYS A 35 -23.62 33.20 -0.01
C LYS A 35 -23.77 33.04 -1.53
N LEU A 36 -23.56 31.83 -2.06
CA LEU A 36 -23.73 31.49 -3.47
C LEU A 36 -25.21 31.55 -3.91
N ILE A 37 -26.13 31.07 -3.08
CA ILE A 37 -27.59 31.18 -3.32
C ILE A 37 -27.99 32.66 -3.36
N MET A 38 -27.54 33.47 -2.38
CA MET A 38 -27.81 34.92 -2.35
C MET A 38 -27.21 35.67 -3.54
N ALA A 39 -26.11 35.16 -4.13
CA ALA A 39 -25.48 35.72 -5.33
C ALA A 39 -26.08 35.20 -6.65
N GLY A 40 -27.18 34.42 -6.60
CA GLY A 40 -27.92 33.95 -7.76
C GLY A 40 -27.41 32.65 -8.39
N ALA A 41 -26.57 31.87 -7.69
CA ALA A 41 -26.18 30.54 -8.13
C ALA A 41 -27.24 29.50 -7.75
N LYS A 42 -27.49 28.51 -8.62
CA LYS A 42 -28.41 27.37 -8.37
C LYS A 42 -27.79 26.34 -7.41
N ALA A 43 -27.51 26.75 -6.18
CA ALA A 43 -26.78 25.97 -5.17
C ALA A 43 -27.68 25.28 -4.13
N ASP A 44 -28.99 25.16 -4.39
CA ASP A 44 -29.96 24.49 -3.50
C ASP A 44 -29.60 23.02 -3.27
N ASN A 45 -29.05 22.36 -4.30
CA ASN A 45 -28.49 21.02 -4.22
C ASN A 45 -27.03 21.04 -4.70
N LEU A 46 -26.10 20.95 -3.76
CA LEU A 46 -24.67 20.91 -4.10
C LEU A 46 -24.31 19.60 -4.83
N PRO A 47 -23.63 19.66 -5.99
CA PRO A 47 -23.18 18.47 -6.70
C PRO A 47 -22.15 17.70 -5.88
N LYS A 48 -22.31 16.38 -5.76
CA LYS A 48 -21.39 15.48 -5.04
C LYS A 48 -20.32 14.83 -5.93
N VAL A 49 -20.51 14.87 -7.25
CA VAL A 49 -19.65 14.21 -8.25
C VAL A 49 -18.64 15.22 -8.81
N PRO A 50 -17.32 14.92 -8.88
CA PRO A 50 -16.28 15.87 -9.31
C PRO A 50 -16.55 16.57 -10.64
N ASN A 51 -16.96 15.83 -11.68
CA ASN A 51 -17.30 16.42 -12.98
C ASN A 51 -18.50 17.38 -12.91
N LYS A 52 -19.48 17.10 -12.04
CA LYS A 52 -20.64 17.98 -11.83
C LYS A 52 -20.27 19.23 -11.01
N ILE A 53 -19.34 19.11 -10.07
CA ILE A 53 -18.75 20.23 -9.32
C ILE A 53 -18.02 21.18 -10.26
N LEU A 54 -17.17 20.65 -11.13
CA LEU A 54 -16.41 21.44 -12.09
C LEU A 54 -17.32 22.15 -13.12
N HIS A 55 -18.34 21.44 -13.62
CA HIS A 55 -19.34 22.05 -14.48
C HIS A 55 -20.10 23.18 -13.75
N PHE A 56 -20.48 22.97 -12.49
CA PHE A 56 -21.14 23.98 -11.67
C PHE A 56 -20.27 25.23 -11.47
N LEU A 57 -18.98 25.07 -11.13
CA LEU A 57 -18.03 26.18 -10.94
C LEU A 57 -17.79 26.98 -12.22
N SER A 58 -17.69 26.29 -13.37
CA SER A 58 -17.53 26.93 -14.69
C SER A 58 -18.77 27.70 -15.16
N ALA A 59 -19.94 27.42 -14.57
CA ALA A 59 -21.23 28.01 -14.92
C ALA A 59 -21.72 29.06 -13.91
N LEU A 60 -20.89 29.45 -12.93
CA LEU A 60 -21.27 30.43 -11.90
C LEU A 60 -21.41 31.85 -12.47
N PRO A 61 -22.40 32.63 -12.00
CA PRO A 61 -22.49 34.05 -12.33
C PRO A 61 -21.32 34.85 -11.71
N PRO A 62 -20.95 36.01 -12.28
CA PRO A 62 -19.75 36.76 -11.87
C PRO A 62 -19.71 37.13 -10.38
N LYS A 63 -20.87 37.47 -9.80
CA LYS A 63 -21.03 37.78 -8.37
C LYS A 63 -20.85 36.56 -7.46
N ALA A 64 -21.14 35.35 -7.96
CA ALA A 64 -20.91 34.10 -7.24
C ALA A 64 -19.46 33.63 -7.39
N HIS A 65 -18.82 33.95 -8.52
CA HIS A 65 -17.41 33.64 -8.76
C HIS A 65 -16.48 34.37 -7.78
N SER A 66 -16.76 35.62 -7.45
CA SER A 66 -15.98 36.38 -6.45
C SER A 66 -16.06 35.77 -5.05
N ILE A 67 -17.17 35.11 -4.69
CA ILE A 67 -17.33 34.42 -3.40
C ILE A 67 -16.41 33.20 -3.33
N VAL A 68 -16.34 32.41 -4.41
CA VAL A 68 -15.42 31.27 -4.52
C VAL A 68 -13.97 31.73 -4.39
N LEU A 69 -13.57 32.78 -5.13
CA LEU A 69 -12.21 33.33 -5.05
C LEU A 69 -11.86 33.86 -3.66
N THR A 70 -12.81 34.52 -3.00
CA THR A 70 -12.62 35.01 -1.62
C THR A 70 -12.41 33.85 -0.65
N TRP A 71 -13.16 32.76 -0.82
CA TRP A 71 -13.00 31.58 0.02
C TRP A 71 -11.60 30.97 -0.13
N PHE A 72 -11.15 30.73 -1.37
CA PHE A 72 -9.81 30.19 -1.63
C PHE A 72 -8.71 31.09 -1.05
N ARG A 73 -8.85 32.42 -1.13
CA ARG A 73 -7.88 33.35 -0.54
C ARG A 73 -7.75 33.22 0.97
N THR A 74 -8.85 32.92 1.66
CA THR A 74 -8.90 32.96 3.14
C THR A 74 -8.56 31.61 3.77
N HIS A 75 -8.81 30.50 3.05
CA HIS A 75 -8.73 29.14 3.62
C HIS A 75 -7.61 28.28 3.02
N VAL A 76 -6.96 28.73 1.93
CA VAL A 76 -5.98 27.93 1.21
C VAL A 76 -4.63 28.64 1.16
N GLN A 77 -3.57 27.95 1.58
CA GLN A 77 -2.19 28.40 1.42
C GLN A 77 -1.65 27.93 0.07
N PHE A 78 -1.11 28.86 -0.71
CA PHE A 78 -0.43 28.57 -1.97
C PHE A 78 1.08 28.67 -1.77
N PRO A 79 1.88 27.77 -2.40
CA PRO A 79 3.34 27.86 -2.38
C PRO A 79 3.84 29.15 -3.05
N GLU A 80 5.11 29.53 -2.80
CA GLU A 80 5.75 30.69 -3.43
C GLU A 80 5.58 30.60 -4.96
N GLN A 81 4.96 31.64 -5.52
CA GLN A 81 4.54 31.66 -6.91
C GLN A 81 5.75 32.11 -7.76
N GLY A 82 6.29 31.20 -8.59
CA GLY A 82 7.37 31.50 -9.54
C GLY A 82 6.94 32.43 -10.68
N ASP A 83 7.79 32.68 -11.68
CA ASP A 83 7.40 33.57 -12.79
C ASP A 83 6.18 33.05 -13.59
N PRO A 84 5.07 33.83 -13.68
CA PRO A 84 3.86 33.42 -14.40
C PRO A 84 4.09 33.19 -15.90
N GLN A 85 5.09 33.82 -16.53
CA GLN A 85 5.39 33.58 -17.95
C GLN A 85 6.01 32.19 -18.15
N LYS A 86 7.02 31.84 -17.34
CA LYS A 86 7.65 30.52 -17.35
C LYS A 86 6.66 29.39 -17.08
N ILE A 87 5.77 29.55 -16.09
CA ILE A 87 4.75 28.54 -15.74
C ILE A 87 3.78 28.30 -16.91
N ILE A 88 3.31 29.36 -17.58
CA ILE A 88 2.42 29.23 -18.73
C ILE A 88 3.16 28.57 -19.91
N HIS A 89 4.44 28.90 -20.12
CA HIS A 89 5.25 28.28 -21.17
C HIS A 89 5.40 26.77 -20.96
N GLU A 90 5.69 26.34 -19.73
CA GLU A 90 5.81 24.92 -19.38
C GLU A 90 4.48 24.15 -19.58
N ILE A 91 3.33 24.76 -19.24
CA ILE A 91 2.01 24.17 -19.50
C ILE A 91 1.76 24.02 -21.02
N LEU A 92 2.10 25.03 -21.81
CA LEU A 92 1.92 24.98 -23.28
C LEU A 92 2.87 23.97 -23.95
N LEU A 93 4.10 23.83 -23.46
CA LEU A 93 5.04 22.81 -23.93
C LEU A 93 4.55 21.39 -23.60
N ALA A 94 4.00 21.19 -22.40
CA ALA A 94 3.42 19.92 -21.99
C ALA A 94 2.18 19.54 -22.83
N GLU A 95 1.37 20.51 -23.24
CA GLU A 95 0.20 20.25 -24.10
C GLU A 95 0.56 19.88 -25.54
N ASN A 96 1.73 20.28 -26.02
CA ASN A 96 2.20 19.96 -27.38
C ASN A 96 2.92 18.61 -27.49
N ASN A 97 3.41 18.06 -26.37
CA ASN A 97 4.09 16.78 -26.32
C ASN A 97 3.13 15.68 -25.84
N ASP A 98 2.53 14.95 -26.77
CA ASP A 98 1.50 13.90 -26.55
C ASP A 98 2.04 12.60 -25.89
N LYS A 99 3.23 12.67 -25.26
CA LYS A 99 3.91 11.53 -24.64
C LYS A 99 4.34 11.93 -23.22
N ASP A 100 3.86 11.17 -22.24
CA ASP A 100 4.08 11.30 -20.79
C ASP A 100 3.36 12.47 -20.08
N ILE A 101 2.10 12.23 -19.71
CA ILE A 101 1.38 13.06 -18.73
C ILE A 101 1.88 12.72 -17.32
N SER A 102 3.11 13.13 -16.99
CA SER A 102 3.44 13.38 -15.59
C SER A 102 2.59 14.58 -15.15
N SER A 103 1.82 14.42 -14.07
CA SER A 103 0.72 15.33 -13.72
C SER A 103 1.16 16.80 -13.63
N PRO A 104 0.60 17.75 -14.40
CA PRO A 104 0.92 19.18 -14.35
C PRO A 104 0.33 19.87 -13.09
N LYS A 105 0.03 19.11 -12.04
CA LYS A 105 -0.61 19.52 -10.79
C LYS A 105 0.08 20.75 -10.13
N PRO A 106 1.41 20.79 -9.95
CA PRO A 106 2.06 21.95 -9.31
C PRO A 106 1.96 23.22 -10.15
N LEU A 107 2.00 23.11 -11.49
CA LEU A 107 1.88 24.26 -12.40
C LEU A 107 0.45 24.83 -12.39
N TRP A 108 -0.56 23.98 -12.48
CA TRP A 108 -1.97 24.40 -12.37
C TRP A 108 -2.33 24.95 -10.98
N ARG A 109 -1.69 24.44 -9.93
CA ARG A 109 -1.81 24.98 -8.57
C ARG A 109 -1.28 26.40 -8.45
N ALA A 110 -0.15 26.70 -9.09
CA ALA A 110 0.40 28.04 -9.16
C ALA A 110 -0.51 29.00 -9.94
N ILE A 111 -1.09 28.54 -11.07
CA ILE A 111 -2.08 29.32 -11.84
C ILE A 111 -3.33 29.64 -11.00
N LEU A 112 -3.86 28.69 -10.22
CA LEU A 112 -4.96 28.94 -9.30
C LEU A 112 -4.57 29.99 -8.23
N GLY A 113 -3.35 29.91 -7.69
CA GLY A 113 -2.82 30.90 -6.76
C GLY A 113 -2.76 32.31 -7.36
N PHE A 114 -2.27 32.45 -8.60
CA PHE A 114 -2.26 33.73 -9.31
C PHE A 114 -3.67 34.25 -9.59
N TYR A 115 -4.60 33.38 -9.95
CA TYR A 115 -5.98 33.74 -10.25
C TYR A 115 -6.75 34.24 -9.02
N VAL A 116 -6.43 33.70 -7.84
CA VAL A 116 -7.02 34.09 -6.55
C VAL A 116 -6.39 35.38 -5.99
N THR A 117 -5.17 35.70 -6.38
CA THR A 117 -4.45 36.92 -5.97
C THR A 117 -4.99 38.14 -6.73
N GLN A 118 -5.21 39.27 -6.06
CA GLN A 118 -5.62 40.52 -6.71
C GLN A 118 -4.55 41.61 -6.50
N PRO A 119 -4.06 42.25 -7.59
CA PRO A 119 -4.45 42.05 -8.99
C PRO A 119 -3.89 40.75 -9.59
N CYS A 120 -4.72 40.01 -10.34
CA CYS A 120 -4.30 38.82 -11.08
C CYS A 120 -3.40 39.26 -12.26
N PRO A 121 -2.23 38.62 -12.48
CA PRO A 121 -1.36 38.95 -13.61
C PRO A 121 -2.10 38.89 -14.94
N ASN A 122 -1.94 39.92 -15.78
CA ASN A 122 -2.65 40.03 -17.06
C ASN A 122 -2.43 38.81 -17.96
N ILE A 123 -1.23 38.22 -17.94
CA ILE A 123 -0.89 37.05 -18.73
C ILE A 123 -1.67 35.80 -18.31
N VAL A 124 -1.89 35.60 -16.99
CA VAL A 124 -2.69 34.50 -16.45
C VAL A 124 -4.17 34.69 -16.80
N ALA A 125 -4.66 35.93 -16.72
CA ALA A 125 -6.02 36.26 -17.14
C ALA A 125 -6.24 36.05 -18.65
N GLN A 126 -5.25 36.37 -19.49
CA GLN A 126 -5.29 36.12 -20.94
C GLN A 126 -5.25 34.62 -21.25
N PHE A 127 -4.40 33.86 -20.55
CA PHE A 127 -4.29 32.40 -20.68
C PHE A 127 -5.62 31.69 -20.37
N LEU A 128 -6.23 32.01 -19.23
CA LEU A 128 -7.52 31.44 -18.84
C LEU A 128 -8.67 31.90 -19.75
N ARG A 129 -8.51 33.03 -20.45
CA ARG A 129 -9.44 33.50 -21.49
C ARG A 129 -9.24 32.83 -22.85
N GLY A 130 -8.20 32.01 -23.01
CA GLY A 130 -7.85 31.35 -24.27
C GLY A 130 -7.41 32.35 -25.36
N GLU A 131 -6.79 33.46 -24.96
CA GLU A 131 -6.17 34.42 -25.88
C GLU A 131 -4.77 33.92 -26.27
N GLU A 132 -4.32 34.21 -27.50
CA GLU A 132 -2.94 33.89 -27.93
C GLU A 132 -1.95 34.75 -27.14
N ILE A 133 -0.97 34.10 -26.50
CA ILE A 133 0.03 34.76 -25.66
C ILE A 133 1.35 34.81 -26.42
N THR A 134 1.79 36.01 -26.78
CA THR A 134 3.15 36.27 -27.27
C THR A 134 4.07 36.43 -26.05
N LEU A 135 4.86 35.42 -25.73
CA LEU A 135 5.82 35.46 -24.63
C LEU A 135 7.01 36.35 -25.03
N LEU A 136 7.23 37.45 -24.30
CA LEU A 136 8.42 38.30 -24.43
C LEU A 136 9.60 37.58 -23.76
N HIS A 137 10.66 37.30 -24.53
CA HIS A 137 11.93 36.85 -24.00
C HIS A 137 12.59 38.03 -23.27
N ASN A 138 12.67 37.97 -21.94
CA ASN A 138 13.45 38.93 -21.16
C ASN A 138 14.67 38.22 -20.57
N ASP A 139 15.83 38.58 -21.14
CA ASP A 139 17.12 38.51 -20.47
C ASP A 139 17.07 39.34 -19.16
N ASP A 140 17.68 38.82 -18.10
CA ASP A 140 17.74 39.44 -16.78
C ASP A 140 18.61 40.73 -16.78
N PRO A 141 18.22 41.80 -16.05
CA PRO A 141 18.93 43.07 -16.03
C PRO A 141 19.77 43.22 -14.76
N HIS A 142 21.09 43.30 -14.88
CA HIS A 142 21.89 44.04 -13.91
C HIS A 142 23.09 44.75 -14.55
N GLU A 143 23.13 46.05 -14.23
CA GLU A 143 24.20 47.04 -14.32
C GLU A 143 24.30 47.93 -15.56
N SER A 144 24.34 49.21 -15.22
CA SER A 144 24.05 50.39 -16.02
C SER A 144 25.26 50.94 -16.75
N SER A 145 25.02 51.31 -18.00
CA SER A 145 25.67 52.41 -18.73
C SER A 145 27.21 52.37 -18.84
N ASP A 146 27.69 51.66 -19.85
CA ASP A 146 28.64 52.29 -20.75
C ASP A 146 28.42 51.86 -22.21
N ARG A 147 28.45 52.84 -23.09
CA ARG A 147 28.10 52.72 -24.52
C ARG A 147 29.05 51.76 -25.23
N LEU A 148 28.54 50.63 -25.73
CA LEU A 148 29.23 49.79 -26.72
C LEU A 148 28.24 49.26 -27.78
N PRO A 149 28.73 49.00 -29.01
CA PRO A 149 27.96 49.10 -30.25
C PRO A 149 27.13 47.85 -30.56
N GLU A 150 26.09 48.05 -31.38
CA GLU A 150 25.24 47.04 -32.03
C GLU A 150 25.95 45.68 -32.21
N GLN A 151 25.63 44.70 -31.37
CA GLN A 151 26.01 43.31 -31.63
C GLN A 151 25.01 42.72 -32.62
N SER A 152 25.52 42.54 -33.82
CA SER A 152 24.90 41.92 -34.98
C SER A 152 24.41 40.51 -34.63
N THR A 153 23.09 40.35 -34.59
CA THR A 153 22.42 39.05 -34.55
C THR A 153 22.72 38.30 -35.84
N ILE A 154 23.32 37.11 -35.74
CA ILE A 154 23.48 36.21 -36.88
C ILE A 154 22.13 35.58 -37.14
N SER A 155 21.43 36.00 -38.20
CA SER A 155 20.25 35.29 -38.69
C SER A 155 20.69 33.98 -39.33
N VAL A 156 20.28 32.84 -38.75
CA VAL A 156 20.44 31.54 -39.40
C VAL A 156 19.51 31.52 -40.61
N THR A 157 20.07 31.28 -41.79
CA THR A 157 19.33 31.22 -43.05
C THR A 157 19.08 29.77 -43.45
N ASP A 158 18.07 29.51 -44.29
CA ASP A 158 17.78 28.15 -44.79
C ASP A 158 19.00 27.52 -45.50
N GLU A 159 19.81 28.33 -46.16
CA GLU A 159 21.06 27.91 -46.80
C GLU A 159 22.13 27.45 -45.78
N ASP A 160 22.14 28.00 -44.55
CA ASP A 160 23.02 27.50 -43.49
C ASP A 160 22.61 26.10 -43.04
N ILE A 161 21.31 25.83 -43.02
CA ILE A 161 20.74 24.52 -42.66
C ILE A 161 21.07 23.51 -43.75
N GLU A 162 20.90 23.86 -45.03
CA GLU A 162 21.23 22.97 -46.16
C GLU A 162 22.73 22.62 -46.19
N GLN A 163 23.63 23.59 -45.96
CA GLN A 163 25.06 23.30 -45.90
C GLN A 163 25.46 22.46 -44.69
N CYS A 164 24.84 22.67 -43.53
CA CYS A 164 25.03 21.78 -42.38
C CYS A 164 24.57 20.34 -42.70
N LEU A 165 23.49 20.19 -43.48
CA LEU A 165 23.00 18.90 -43.92
C LEU A 165 24.01 18.21 -44.86
N PHE A 166 24.59 18.94 -45.82
CA PHE A 166 25.61 18.40 -46.71
C PHE A 166 26.88 17.95 -45.96
N VAL A 167 27.31 18.72 -44.95
CA VAL A 167 28.43 18.36 -44.06
C VAL A 167 28.11 17.08 -43.27
N SER A 168 26.88 16.97 -42.73
CA SER A 168 26.47 15.77 -41.98
C SER A 168 26.42 14.51 -42.84
N GLN A 169 26.22 14.65 -44.16
CA GLN A 169 26.23 13.56 -45.14
C GLN A 169 27.63 13.25 -45.68
N GLY A 170 28.69 13.89 -45.16
CA GLY A 170 30.07 13.63 -45.55
C GLY A 170 30.49 14.20 -46.90
N ARG A 171 29.77 15.21 -47.42
CA ARG A 171 30.19 15.94 -48.62
C ARG A 171 31.03 17.16 -48.26
N ASP A 172 32.11 17.37 -48.99
CA ASP A 172 32.97 18.54 -48.82
C ASP A 172 32.23 19.82 -49.20
N ILE A 173 32.24 20.78 -48.27
CA ILE A 173 31.77 22.15 -48.54
C ILE A 173 32.96 23.04 -48.88
N SER A 174 32.80 23.91 -49.87
CA SER A 174 33.78 24.97 -50.14
C SER A 174 33.87 25.91 -48.94
N PRO A 175 35.07 26.43 -48.60
CA PRO A 175 35.25 27.37 -47.50
C PRO A 175 34.38 28.61 -47.75
N SER A 176 33.32 28.70 -46.96
CA SER A 176 32.28 29.72 -47.02
C SER A 176 32.46 30.65 -45.82
N ASP A 177 32.20 31.95 -45.97
CA ASP A 177 32.29 32.96 -44.88
C ASP A 177 31.17 32.80 -43.83
N ARG A 178 30.43 31.68 -43.87
CA ARG A 178 29.30 31.44 -42.98
C ARG A 178 29.73 30.66 -41.75
N ILE A 179 29.46 31.25 -40.59
CA ILE A 179 29.98 30.79 -39.29
C ILE A 179 29.44 29.41 -38.88
N ILE A 180 28.15 29.16 -39.09
CA ILE A 180 27.50 27.92 -38.59
C ILE A 180 27.93 26.69 -39.39
N PRO A 181 27.86 26.68 -40.73
CA PRO A 181 28.36 25.55 -41.52
C PRO A 181 29.86 25.28 -41.30
N ALA A 182 30.69 26.32 -41.19
CA ALA A 182 32.12 26.18 -40.91
C ALA A 182 32.39 25.57 -39.53
N PHE A 183 31.58 25.91 -38.51
CA PHE A 183 31.67 25.30 -37.18
C PHE A 183 31.29 23.82 -37.20
N VAL A 184 30.18 23.47 -37.88
CA VAL A 184 29.75 22.07 -38.01
C VAL A 184 30.78 21.24 -38.78
N ALA A 185 31.35 21.77 -39.87
CA ALA A 185 32.41 21.10 -40.63
C ALA A 185 33.68 20.87 -39.81
N GLY A 186 34.13 21.87 -39.04
CA GLY A 186 35.29 21.72 -38.15
C GLY A 186 35.05 20.72 -37.02
N LEU A 187 33.84 20.67 -36.45
CA LEU A 187 33.45 19.66 -35.45
C LEU A 187 33.42 18.26 -36.04
N VAL A 188 32.81 18.08 -37.21
CA VAL A 188 32.74 16.78 -37.89
C VAL A 188 34.13 16.28 -38.28
N ALA A 189 35.00 17.16 -38.82
CA ALA A 189 36.39 16.82 -39.12
C ALA A 189 37.18 16.41 -37.86
N THR A 190 36.97 17.11 -36.73
CA THR A 190 37.59 16.76 -35.44
C THR A 190 37.08 15.41 -34.92
N LEU A 191 35.78 15.12 -35.06
CA LEU A 191 35.18 13.84 -34.67
C LEU A 191 35.67 12.68 -35.54
N LYS A 192 35.89 12.92 -36.84
CA LYS A 192 36.46 11.97 -37.80
C LYS A 192 37.99 11.79 -37.69
N GLY A 193 38.67 12.63 -36.91
CA GLY A 193 40.13 12.56 -36.72
C GLY A 193 40.95 13.21 -37.84
N GLU A 194 40.34 14.01 -38.72
CA GLU A 194 40.99 14.71 -39.83
C GLU A 194 41.63 16.02 -39.34
N THR A 195 42.80 15.92 -38.69
CA THR A 195 43.43 17.03 -37.97
C THR A 195 43.83 18.22 -38.86
N GLU A 196 44.21 17.97 -40.12
CA GLU A 196 44.57 19.05 -41.06
C GLU A 196 43.33 19.83 -41.52
N VAL A 197 42.24 19.13 -41.84
CA VAL A 197 40.97 19.73 -42.27
C VAL A 197 40.32 20.49 -41.11
N ALA A 198 40.33 19.88 -39.91
CA ALA A 198 39.89 20.56 -38.68
C ALA A 198 40.70 21.82 -38.39
N GLY A 199 42.03 21.77 -38.59
CA GLY A 199 42.92 22.92 -38.44
C GLY A 199 42.60 24.08 -39.40
N GLN A 200 42.21 23.78 -40.64
CA GLN A 200 41.78 24.78 -41.62
C GLN A 200 40.51 25.50 -41.17
N TRP A 201 39.49 24.76 -40.71
CA TRP A 201 38.25 25.34 -40.19
C TRP A 201 38.45 26.12 -38.89
N VAL A 202 39.30 25.62 -37.98
CA VAL A 202 39.69 26.35 -36.76
C VAL A 202 40.38 27.66 -37.10
N SER A 203 41.31 27.67 -38.06
CA SER A 203 41.97 28.90 -38.52
C SER A 203 40.98 29.89 -39.13
N GLN A 204 40.06 29.41 -39.96
CA GLN A 204 39.05 30.24 -40.60
C GLN A 204 38.08 30.87 -39.58
N LEU A 205 37.59 30.09 -38.62
CA LEU A 205 36.69 30.56 -37.55
C LEU A 205 37.41 31.49 -36.57
N SER A 206 38.67 31.21 -36.25
CA SER A 206 39.47 32.05 -35.34
C SER A 206 39.83 33.40 -35.96
N ASN A 207 39.92 33.48 -37.29
CA ASN A 207 40.19 34.72 -38.03
C ASN A 207 38.90 35.45 -38.46
N HIS A 208 37.72 34.95 -38.06
CA HIS A 208 36.45 35.54 -38.46
C HIS A 208 36.22 36.91 -37.79
N SER A 209 35.58 37.84 -38.51
CA SER A 209 35.33 39.23 -38.07
C SER A 209 34.36 39.33 -36.88
N LEU A 210 33.50 38.32 -36.72
CA LEU A 210 32.52 38.23 -35.63
C LEU A 210 33.07 37.50 -34.39
N PRO A 211 32.86 38.02 -33.16
CA PRO A 211 33.35 37.40 -31.92
C PRO A 211 32.87 35.97 -31.69
N LEU A 212 31.68 35.64 -32.20
CA LEU A 212 31.08 34.32 -32.07
C LEU A 212 31.81 33.26 -32.91
N GLY A 213 32.27 33.61 -34.12
CA GLY A 213 33.10 32.73 -34.95
C GLY A 213 34.41 32.38 -34.24
N GLN A 214 35.03 33.36 -33.59
CA GLN A 214 36.25 33.14 -32.81
C GLN A 214 36.02 32.24 -31.58
N LYS A 215 34.87 32.39 -30.90
CA LYS A 215 34.47 31.49 -29.81
C LYS A 215 34.26 30.05 -30.32
N PHE A 216 33.66 29.87 -31.49
CA PHE A 216 33.47 28.57 -32.11
C PHE A 216 34.79 27.91 -32.54
N GLY A 217 35.75 28.66 -33.08
CA GLY A 217 37.11 28.17 -33.35
C GLY A 217 37.83 27.70 -32.07
N ARG A 218 37.67 28.44 -30.96
CA ARG A 218 38.19 28.03 -29.64
C ARG A 218 37.51 26.77 -29.09
N LEU A 219 36.21 26.60 -29.32
CA LEU A 219 35.49 25.41 -28.90
C LEU A 219 35.98 24.16 -29.65
N ILE A 220 36.14 24.22 -30.97
CA ILE A 220 36.67 23.09 -31.76
C ILE A 220 38.08 22.72 -31.29
N SER A 221 38.96 23.71 -31.08
CA SER A 221 40.32 23.46 -30.56
C SER A 221 40.31 22.89 -29.14
N THR A 222 39.36 23.28 -28.29
CA THR A 222 39.18 22.67 -26.96
C THR A 222 38.75 21.21 -27.07
N PHE A 223 37.82 20.88 -27.98
CA PHE A 223 37.44 19.49 -28.27
C PHE A 223 38.60 18.66 -28.81
N GLY A 224 39.48 19.26 -29.63
CA GLY A 224 40.69 18.60 -30.11
C GLY A 224 41.75 18.35 -29.03
N VAL A 225 41.81 19.18 -27.98
CA VAL A 225 42.77 19.06 -26.86
C VAL A 225 42.29 18.11 -25.75
N VAL A 226 40.97 17.92 -25.61
CA VAL A 226 40.35 17.03 -24.58
C VAL A 226 40.43 15.54 -24.96
N ARG A 227 40.98 15.18 -26.12
CA ARG A 227 41.55 13.84 -26.33
C ARG A 227 43.05 13.90 -26.01
N PRO A 228 43.47 13.69 -24.75
CA PRO A 228 44.86 13.38 -24.51
C PRO A 228 45.18 12.11 -25.29
N GLN A 229 46.23 12.22 -26.09
CA GLN A 229 46.99 11.12 -26.65
C GLN A 229 47.74 10.43 -25.49
N GLU A 230 46.97 9.91 -24.53
CA GLU A 230 47.40 8.95 -23.53
C GLU A 230 46.55 7.70 -23.76
N GLU A 231 46.91 6.96 -24.81
CA GLU A 231 46.68 5.53 -24.87
C GLU A 231 47.42 4.91 -23.68
N ALA A 232 46.76 4.87 -22.52
CA ALA A 232 47.10 3.92 -21.47
C ALA A 232 46.69 2.54 -22.01
N ASP A 233 47.70 1.89 -22.56
CA ASP A 233 47.73 0.57 -23.19
C ASP A 233 47.44 -0.57 -22.19
N ASN A 234 46.25 -0.56 -21.57
CA ASN A 234 45.84 -1.55 -20.55
C ASN A 234 44.64 -2.40 -20.97
N GLY A 235 44.49 -2.64 -22.27
CA GLY A 235 43.61 -3.66 -22.81
C GLY A 235 43.95 -3.84 -24.28
N ILE A 236 44.24 -5.07 -24.71
CA ILE A 236 44.61 -5.38 -26.09
C ILE A 236 43.38 -5.14 -26.99
N VAL A 237 43.13 -3.89 -27.35
CA VAL A 237 42.18 -3.52 -28.40
C VAL A 237 42.95 -3.59 -29.72
N LEU A 238 42.79 -4.70 -30.43
CA LEU A 238 43.37 -4.88 -31.75
C LEU A 238 42.55 -4.09 -32.77
N LEU A 239 43.23 -3.27 -33.55
CA LEU A 239 42.63 -2.60 -34.69
C LEU A 239 42.50 -3.59 -35.84
N ALA A 240 41.27 -3.84 -36.30
CA ALA A 240 41.05 -4.69 -37.47
C ALA A 240 41.61 -3.99 -38.72
N GLU A 241 42.48 -4.68 -39.45
CA GLU A 241 42.96 -4.19 -40.73
C GLU A 241 41.81 -4.22 -41.76
N PRO A 242 41.68 -3.20 -42.62
CA PRO A 242 40.63 -3.16 -43.64
C PRO A 242 40.85 -4.27 -44.67
N VAL A 243 39.76 -4.86 -45.16
CA VAL A 243 39.83 -5.85 -46.25
C VAL A 243 40.34 -5.17 -47.53
N ALA A 244 41.38 -5.76 -48.14
CA ALA A 244 41.87 -5.30 -49.44
C ALA A 244 40.95 -5.78 -50.57
N PRO A 245 40.75 -4.99 -51.65
CA PRO A 245 39.91 -5.38 -52.79
C PRO A 245 40.33 -6.68 -53.46
N ASP A 246 41.63 -7.00 -53.42
CA ASP A 246 42.20 -8.21 -54.04
C ASP A 246 41.86 -9.49 -53.26
N ASP A 247 41.62 -9.39 -51.95
CA ASP A 247 41.28 -10.52 -51.07
C ASP A 247 39.80 -10.95 -51.21
N ILE A 248 38.97 -10.10 -51.83
CA ILE A 248 37.53 -10.32 -52.04
C ILE A 248 37.25 -11.27 -53.24
N ASN A 249 38.26 -11.54 -54.08
CA ASN A 249 38.13 -12.36 -55.30
C ASN A 249 38.24 -13.89 -55.09
N GLY A 250 38.33 -14.37 -53.84
CA GLY A 250 38.36 -15.79 -53.50
C GLY A 250 36.98 -16.48 -53.56
N ASP A 251 36.94 -17.81 -53.40
CA ASP A 251 35.67 -18.56 -53.25
C ASP A 251 35.01 -18.16 -51.92
N ILE A 252 33.93 -17.36 -51.99
CA ILE A 252 33.23 -16.77 -50.82
C ILE A 252 32.36 -17.82 -50.11
N ASP A 253 32.16 -18.98 -50.72
CA ASP A 253 31.34 -20.05 -50.17
C ASP A 253 31.97 -20.65 -48.91
N GLY A 254 31.31 -20.41 -47.77
CA GLY A 254 31.76 -20.95 -46.47
C GLY A 254 32.69 -20.03 -45.69
N VAL A 255 32.85 -18.76 -46.06
CA VAL A 255 33.60 -17.80 -45.25
C VAL A 255 32.76 -17.34 -44.05
N SER A 256 33.40 -17.25 -42.88
CA SER A 256 32.76 -16.76 -41.65
C SER A 256 32.87 -15.24 -41.59
N PHE A 257 31.80 -14.56 -41.19
CA PHE A 257 31.77 -13.11 -41.10
C PHE A 257 31.00 -12.66 -39.85
N VAL A 258 31.38 -11.52 -39.29
CA VAL A 258 30.60 -10.85 -38.24
C VAL A 258 29.48 -10.07 -38.93
N GLY A 259 28.25 -10.29 -38.50
CA GLY A 259 27.08 -9.65 -39.11
C GLY A 259 26.12 -9.05 -38.08
N LYS A 260 25.56 -7.88 -38.42
CA LYS A 260 24.49 -7.20 -37.67
C LYS A 260 23.14 -7.51 -38.29
N VAL A 261 22.18 -7.99 -37.48
CA VAL A 261 20.82 -8.24 -37.93
C VAL A 261 20.10 -6.91 -38.15
N THR A 262 19.83 -6.55 -39.40
CA THR A 262 19.21 -5.27 -39.78
C THR A 262 17.69 -5.34 -39.78
N LYS A 263 17.11 -6.52 -40.06
CA LYS A 263 15.65 -6.67 -40.15
C LYS A 263 15.20 -8.09 -39.89
N VAL A 264 14.12 -8.25 -39.13
CA VAL A 264 13.42 -9.52 -38.91
C VAL A 264 11.96 -9.35 -39.35
N LEU A 265 11.50 -10.19 -40.28
CA LEU A 265 10.13 -10.17 -40.80
C LEU A 265 9.22 -11.13 -40.02
N PRO A 266 7.91 -10.85 -39.92
CA PRO A 266 6.94 -11.77 -39.29
C PRO A 266 6.86 -13.15 -39.95
N SER A 267 7.32 -13.28 -41.20
CA SER A 267 7.39 -14.54 -41.93
C SER A 267 8.55 -15.45 -41.49
N GLY A 268 9.38 -15.02 -40.53
CA GLY A 268 10.57 -15.76 -40.08
C GLY A 268 11.80 -15.57 -40.96
N VAL A 269 11.76 -14.64 -41.92
CA VAL A 269 12.92 -14.24 -42.75
C VAL A 269 13.64 -13.09 -42.07
N PHE A 270 14.97 -13.13 -42.01
CA PHE A 270 15.78 -12.05 -41.46
C PHE A 270 16.95 -11.69 -42.37
N PHE A 271 17.45 -10.47 -42.22
CA PHE A 271 18.54 -9.89 -43.02
C PHE A 271 19.71 -9.54 -42.10
N VAL A 272 20.91 -9.89 -42.55
CA VAL A 272 22.17 -9.66 -41.83
C VAL A 272 23.11 -8.86 -42.72
N SER A 273 23.54 -7.70 -42.23
CA SER A 273 24.57 -6.90 -42.88
C SER A 273 25.95 -7.32 -42.34
N PRO A 274 26.91 -7.70 -43.20
CA PRO A 274 28.26 -8.07 -42.79
C PRO A 274 29.06 -6.81 -42.41
N VAL A 275 29.70 -6.85 -41.24
CA VAL A 275 30.47 -5.73 -40.67
C VAL A 275 31.96 -6.07 -40.49
N GLY A 276 32.32 -7.34 -40.58
CA GLY A 276 33.72 -7.80 -40.56
C GLY A 276 33.84 -9.20 -41.15
N LEU A 277 35.01 -9.54 -41.70
CA LEU A 277 35.27 -10.79 -42.41
C LEU A 277 36.43 -11.55 -41.76
N PHE A 278 36.30 -12.87 -41.57
CA PHE A 278 37.42 -13.70 -41.10
C PHE A 278 38.24 -14.20 -42.28
N ILE A 279 39.52 -13.79 -42.36
CA ILE A 279 40.50 -14.25 -43.35
C ILE A 279 41.67 -14.87 -42.60
N GLY A 280 41.92 -16.17 -42.78
CA GLY A 280 43.03 -16.86 -42.12
C GLY A 280 42.96 -16.83 -40.59
N ASP A 281 41.74 -16.85 -40.01
CA ASP A 281 41.45 -16.75 -38.57
C ASP A 281 41.62 -15.34 -37.96
N GLU A 282 41.99 -14.34 -38.77
CA GLU A 282 42.03 -12.93 -38.35
C GLU A 282 40.77 -12.18 -38.79
N LEU A 283 40.23 -11.35 -37.89
CA LEU A 283 39.08 -10.50 -38.18
C LEU A 283 39.52 -9.20 -38.88
N ARG A 284 38.98 -8.97 -40.07
CA ARG A 284 39.25 -7.80 -40.93
C ARG A 284 38.03 -6.88 -40.99
N ASP A 285 38.28 -5.57 -41.04
CA ASP A 285 37.22 -4.54 -41.09
C ASP A 285 36.61 -4.46 -42.49
N LEU A 286 35.28 -4.54 -42.58
CA LEU A 286 34.55 -4.52 -43.85
C LEU A 286 33.73 -3.24 -43.96
N SER A 287 34.07 -2.42 -44.94
CA SER A 287 33.30 -1.21 -45.25
C SER A 287 32.00 -1.55 -45.98
N ASP A 288 31.00 -0.66 -45.91
CA ASP A 288 29.75 -0.80 -46.66
C ASP A 288 29.98 -0.89 -48.18
N ALA A 289 31.01 -0.19 -48.70
CA ALA A 289 31.37 -0.27 -50.11
C ALA A 289 31.88 -1.69 -50.48
N HIS A 290 32.65 -2.32 -49.60
CA HIS A 290 33.18 -3.67 -49.78
C HIS A 290 32.12 -4.76 -49.52
N SER A 291 31.14 -4.51 -48.63
CA SER A 291 30.01 -5.41 -48.44
C SER A 291 29.13 -5.51 -49.70
N HIS A 292 28.97 -4.41 -50.43
CA HIS A 292 28.30 -4.39 -51.73
C HIS A 292 29.12 -5.08 -52.84
N MET A 293 30.45 -5.21 -52.70
CA MET A 293 31.27 -6.00 -53.62
C MET A 293 31.11 -7.51 -53.36
N LEU A 294 30.99 -7.91 -52.09
CA LEU A 294 30.76 -9.30 -51.68
C LEU A 294 29.30 -9.76 -51.92
N TYR A 295 28.33 -8.85 -51.73
CA TYR A 295 26.90 -9.12 -51.83
C TYR A 295 26.20 -8.05 -52.72
N PRO A 296 26.22 -8.23 -54.06
CA PRO A 296 25.94 -7.19 -55.04
C PRO A 296 24.55 -6.55 -55.01
N ASP A 297 23.52 -7.27 -54.54
CA ASP A 297 22.14 -6.78 -54.64
C ASP A 297 21.79 -5.74 -53.57
N ARG A 298 22.21 -5.95 -52.31
CA ARG A 298 21.86 -5.10 -51.16
C ARG A 298 22.95 -4.94 -50.11
N GLY A 299 24.10 -5.62 -50.25
CA GLY A 299 25.09 -5.71 -49.18
C GLY A 299 24.64 -6.57 -47.99
N GLU A 300 23.48 -7.24 -48.08
CA GLU A 300 22.88 -8.01 -46.98
C GLU A 300 22.71 -9.50 -47.36
N VAL A 301 22.80 -10.38 -46.36
CA VAL A 301 22.60 -11.83 -46.49
C VAL A 301 21.27 -12.24 -45.85
N ILE A 302 20.57 -13.19 -46.48
CA ILE A 302 19.23 -13.62 -46.05
C ILE A 302 19.30 -14.88 -45.18
N GLY A 303 18.65 -14.85 -44.02
CA GLY A 303 18.44 -15.98 -43.14
C GLY A 303 16.97 -16.37 -42.99
N PHE A 304 16.72 -17.65 -42.66
CA PHE A 304 15.39 -18.17 -42.37
C PHE A 304 15.39 -18.81 -40.97
N LEU A 305 14.57 -18.31 -40.04
CA LEU A 305 14.51 -18.77 -38.64
C LEU A 305 14.34 -20.30 -38.52
N ASN A 306 13.65 -20.94 -39.47
CA ASN A 306 13.44 -22.40 -39.48
C ASN A 306 14.74 -23.23 -39.50
N HIS A 307 15.87 -22.64 -39.85
CA HIS A 307 17.18 -23.31 -39.92
C HIS A 307 18.07 -23.04 -38.69
N PHE A 308 17.61 -22.21 -37.74
CA PHE A 308 18.39 -21.82 -36.56
C PHE A 308 17.58 -22.11 -35.29
N THR A 309 18.22 -22.65 -34.26
CA THR A 309 17.57 -23.00 -32.99
C THR A 309 17.32 -21.81 -32.06
N ASN A 310 17.94 -20.66 -32.33
CA ASN A 310 17.89 -19.47 -31.48
C ASN A 310 16.96 -18.38 -32.06
N ASN A 311 16.22 -17.69 -31.19
CA ASN A 311 15.44 -16.53 -31.57
C ASN A 311 16.37 -15.35 -31.91
N VAL A 312 16.48 -15.03 -33.20
CA VAL A 312 17.29 -13.91 -33.69
C VAL A 312 16.54 -12.59 -33.51
N THR A 313 17.21 -11.57 -32.95
CA THR A 313 16.60 -10.26 -32.71
C THR A 313 17.21 -9.16 -33.59
N HIS A 314 16.41 -8.13 -33.90
CA HIS A 314 16.91 -6.94 -34.60
C HIS A 314 18.03 -6.26 -33.79
N GLY A 315 19.15 -5.97 -34.43
CA GLY A 315 20.33 -5.35 -33.83
C GLY A 315 21.33 -6.34 -33.23
N GLU A 316 21.04 -7.65 -33.25
CA GLU A 316 21.95 -8.67 -32.74
C GLU A 316 23.21 -8.81 -33.60
N LEU A 317 24.37 -8.95 -32.95
CA LEU A 317 25.66 -9.22 -33.58
C LEU A 317 26.00 -10.71 -33.40
N GLY A 318 26.44 -11.35 -34.48
CA GLY A 318 26.84 -12.76 -34.46
C GLY A 318 27.85 -13.09 -35.53
N ILE A 319 28.50 -14.24 -35.39
CA ILE A 319 29.36 -14.83 -36.41
C ILE A 319 28.51 -15.80 -37.24
N TRP A 320 28.47 -15.56 -38.54
CA TRP A 320 27.63 -16.27 -39.49
C TRP A 320 28.46 -16.80 -40.66
N GLN A 321 27.94 -17.83 -41.33
CA GLN A 321 28.52 -18.36 -42.56
C GLN A 321 27.48 -18.29 -43.69
N ALA A 322 27.88 -17.76 -44.84
CA ALA A 322 27.02 -17.65 -46.02
C ALA A 322 27.48 -18.58 -47.15
N ARG A 323 26.52 -18.97 -48.00
CA ARG A 323 26.79 -19.63 -49.28
C ARG A 323 25.98 -18.99 -50.39
N HIS A 324 26.57 -18.89 -51.58
CA HIS A 324 25.87 -18.53 -52.79
C HIS A 324 24.94 -19.67 -53.22
N LYS A 325 23.68 -19.33 -53.53
CA LYS A 325 22.71 -20.29 -54.05
C LYS A 325 22.21 -19.80 -55.41
N PRO A 326 22.56 -20.47 -56.52
CA PRO A 326 22.10 -20.07 -57.85
C PRO A 326 20.58 -20.25 -57.95
N SER A 327 19.86 -19.16 -58.24
CA SER A 327 18.41 -19.11 -58.38
C SER A 327 18.00 -18.00 -59.36
N ASP A 328 16.90 -18.19 -60.09
CA ASP A 328 16.34 -17.26 -61.10
C ASP A 328 15.74 -15.96 -60.52
N LYS A 329 15.95 -15.65 -59.23
CA LYS A 329 15.46 -14.44 -58.55
C LYS A 329 16.62 -13.69 -57.89
N THR A 330 16.48 -12.37 -57.79
CA THR A 330 17.49 -11.36 -57.38
C THR A 330 17.92 -11.40 -55.91
N ALA A 331 18.15 -12.57 -55.32
CA ALA A 331 18.74 -12.71 -54.00
C ALA A 331 19.56 -14.00 -53.95
N GLN A 332 20.88 -13.87 -54.03
CA GLN A 332 21.76 -15.01 -54.32
C GLN A 332 22.62 -15.51 -53.14
N CYS A 333 22.54 -14.93 -51.93
CA CYS A 333 23.32 -15.40 -50.77
C CYS A 333 22.43 -15.71 -49.55
N VAL A 334 22.56 -16.94 -49.02
CA VAL A 334 21.76 -17.44 -47.90
C VAL A 334 22.66 -17.86 -46.74
N LEU A 335 22.26 -17.55 -45.51
CA LEU A 335 22.94 -18.00 -44.30
C LEU A 335 22.81 -19.53 -44.15
N THR A 336 23.94 -20.17 -43.86
CA THR A 336 24.05 -21.64 -43.73
C THR A 336 24.27 -22.08 -42.30
N GLU A 337 25.08 -21.35 -41.53
CA GLU A 337 25.43 -21.71 -40.15
C GLU A 337 25.58 -20.47 -39.26
N TYR A 338 25.26 -20.64 -37.98
CA TYR A 338 25.51 -19.68 -36.89
C TYR A 338 26.57 -20.26 -35.97
N GLN A 339 27.70 -19.58 -35.82
CA GLN A 339 28.84 -20.11 -35.05
C GLN A 339 28.81 -19.64 -33.60
N SER A 340 28.81 -18.33 -33.38
CA SER A 340 28.85 -17.77 -32.03
C SER A 340 28.23 -16.36 -31.97
N ARG A 341 27.93 -15.93 -30.74
CA ARG A 341 27.48 -14.58 -30.46
C ARG A 341 28.68 -13.64 -30.34
N VAL A 342 28.50 -12.41 -30.81
CA VAL A 342 29.47 -11.32 -30.68
C VAL A 342 28.92 -10.28 -29.72
N TYR A 343 29.77 -9.80 -28.81
CA TYR A 343 29.40 -8.83 -27.79
C TYR A 343 29.93 -7.45 -28.15
N SER A 344 29.10 -6.41 -27.99
CA SER A 344 29.55 -5.02 -28.09
C SER A 344 30.27 -4.61 -26.80
N VAL A 345 31.26 -3.72 -26.91
CA VAL A 345 32.03 -3.23 -25.77
C VAL A 345 31.69 -1.77 -25.47
N VAL A 346 31.37 -1.47 -24.22
CA VAL A 346 31.13 -0.11 -23.72
C VAL A 346 32.12 0.23 -22.62
N LYS A 347 32.85 1.33 -22.78
CA LYS A 347 33.83 1.80 -21.79
C LYS A 347 33.13 2.52 -20.63
N ILE A 348 33.51 2.16 -19.41
CA ILE A 348 33.04 2.78 -18.16
C ILE A 348 34.16 3.66 -17.60
N PRO A 349 33.89 4.90 -17.18
CA PRO A 349 34.90 5.84 -16.67
C PRO A 349 35.26 5.61 -15.19
N TYR A 350 35.29 4.36 -14.73
CA TYR A 350 35.57 3.98 -13.34
C TYR A 350 36.46 2.74 -13.29
N ASP A 351 37.26 2.61 -12.23
CA ASP A 351 38.14 1.48 -11.97
C ASP A 351 37.43 0.35 -11.20
N SER A 352 38.02 -0.85 -11.13
CA SER A 352 37.45 -1.97 -10.33
C SER A 352 37.51 -1.74 -8.81
N GLY A 353 38.12 -0.66 -8.34
CA GLY A 353 38.11 -0.25 -6.93
C GLY A 353 36.82 0.44 -6.51
N GLU A 354 36.00 0.90 -7.46
CA GLU A 354 34.78 1.70 -7.22
C GLU A 354 33.48 0.99 -7.65
N PRO A 355 33.10 -0.15 -7.04
CA PRO A 355 31.93 -0.93 -7.43
C PRO A 355 30.60 -0.19 -7.28
N ASP A 356 30.48 0.73 -6.32
CA ASP A 356 29.27 1.54 -6.12
C ASP A 356 29.07 2.58 -7.23
N ALA A 357 30.16 3.21 -7.69
CA ALA A 357 30.14 4.17 -8.79
C ALA A 357 29.84 3.46 -10.12
N ILE A 358 30.44 2.29 -10.34
CA ILE A 358 30.12 1.42 -11.48
C ILE A 358 28.63 1.05 -11.48
N ARG A 359 28.09 0.60 -10.33
CA ARG A 359 26.67 0.26 -10.22
C ARG A 359 25.76 1.46 -10.46
N GLU A 360 26.08 2.62 -9.90
CA GLU A 360 25.30 3.85 -10.11
C GLU A 360 25.31 4.26 -11.58
N TRP A 361 26.48 4.21 -12.23
CA TRP A 361 26.61 4.51 -13.66
C TRP A 361 25.83 3.53 -14.54
N LEU A 362 25.88 2.23 -14.24
CA LEU A 362 25.10 1.21 -14.93
C LEU A 362 23.58 1.44 -14.79
N LEU A 363 23.12 1.94 -13.64
CA LEU A 363 21.71 2.19 -13.37
C LEU A 363 21.21 3.54 -13.93
N THR A 364 22.07 4.56 -13.99
CA THR A 364 21.66 5.94 -14.30
C THR A 364 22.07 6.41 -15.69
N CYS A 365 23.28 6.05 -16.14
CA CYS A 365 23.88 6.57 -17.37
C CYS A 365 23.72 5.62 -18.56
N TYR A 366 23.73 4.30 -18.34
CA TYR A 366 23.60 3.33 -19.44
C TYR A 366 22.16 3.21 -19.94
N GLN A 367 21.96 3.36 -21.24
CA GLN A 367 20.71 3.07 -21.93
C GLN A 367 20.96 2.01 -23.02
N PRO A 368 20.25 0.87 -23.02
CA PRO A 368 20.42 -0.16 -24.04
C PRO A 368 19.99 0.39 -25.41
N GLN A 369 20.95 0.58 -26.33
CA GLN A 369 20.67 1.07 -27.69
C GLN A 369 20.25 -0.06 -28.64
N ASP A 370 20.87 -1.23 -28.51
CA ASP A 370 20.61 -2.42 -29.32
C ASP A 370 20.16 -3.59 -28.41
N LYS A 371 19.41 -4.57 -28.95
CA LYS A 371 18.97 -5.77 -28.21
C LYS A 371 20.07 -6.84 -28.10
N SER A 372 21.33 -6.43 -28.13
CA SER A 372 22.49 -7.29 -27.97
C SER A 372 23.08 -7.16 -26.56
N PRO A 373 23.54 -8.26 -25.94
CA PRO A 373 24.23 -8.19 -24.67
C PRO A 373 25.59 -7.50 -24.83
N THR A 374 25.89 -6.62 -23.87
CA THR A 374 27.06 -5.73 -23.89
C THR A 374 28.06 -6.15 -22.82
N ILE A 375 29.35 -6.03 -23.14
CA ILE A 375 30.46 -6.14 -22.18
C ILE A 375 30.89 -4.73 -21.78
N PHE A 376 31.05 -4.53 -20.47
CA PHE A 376 31.45 -3.25 -19.89
C PHE A 376 32.94 -3.26 -19.57
N PHE A 377 33.72 -2.37 -20.16
CA PHE A 377 35.17 -2.32 -19.99
C PHE A 377 35.57 -1.19 -19.03
N LEU A 378 36.20 -1.52 -17.91
CA LEU A 378 36.66 -0.57 -16.89
C LEU A 378 37.99 0.08 -17.30
N THR A 379 38.35 1.18 -16.63
CA THR A 379 39.60 1.93 -16.93
C THR A 379 40.87 1.17 -16.59
N ASP A 380 40.79 0.17 -15.70
CA ASP A 380 41.90 -0.67 -15.27
C ASP A 380 42.05 -1.96 -16.09
N GLY A 381 41.28 -2.10 -17.16
CA GLY A 381 41.36 -3.23 -18.08
C GLY A 381 40.46 -4.42 -17.72
N LEU A 382 39.72 -4.36 -16.60
CA LEU A 382 38.77 -5.41 -16.24
C LEU A 382 37.48 -5.27 -17.06
N ALA A 383 37.02 -6.34 -17.70
CA ALA A 383 35.72 -6.34 -18.35
C ALA A 383 34.67 -7.09 -17.55
N LEU A 384 33.48 -6.52 -17.49
CA LEU A 384 32.33 -7.01 -16.73
C LEU A 384 31.20 -7.40 -17.68
N ARG A 385 30.53 -8.51 -17.38
CA ARG A 385 29.33 -8.97 -18.10
C ARG A 385 28.24 -9.30 -17.08
N LEU A 386 27.00 -8.96 -17.45
CA LEU A 386 25.81 -9.36 -16.71
C LEU A 386 25.53 -10.85 -16.95
N PRO A 387 25.48 -11.69 -15.89
CA PRO A 387 25.10 -13.09 -16.00
C PRO A 387 23.74 -13.25 -16.69
N GLY A 388 23.62 -14.25 -17.59
CA GLY A 388 22.38 -14.55 -18.30
C GLY A 388 22.06 -13.64 -19.49
N ASP A 389 23.01 -12.84 -19.98
CA ASP A 389 22.85 -11.94 -21.13
C ASP A 389 21.68 -10.96 -20.98
N ILE A 390 21.50 -10.45 -19.76
CA ILE A 390 20.49 -9.44 -19.45
C ILE A 390 20.87 -8.12 -20.13
N LEU A 391 19.97 -7.62 -20.98
CA LEU A 391 20.19 -6.43 -21.81
C LEU A 391 20.14 -5.11 -21.03
N ASP A 392 19.36 -5.07 -19.94
CA ASP A 392 19.11 -3.87 -19.15
C ASP A 392 19.62 -4.04 -17.71
N PRO A 393 20.67 -3.31 -17.30
CA PRO A 393 21.20 -3.37 -15.94
C PRO A 393 20.15 -3.05 -14.86
N LYS A 394 19.09 -2.28 -15.18
CA LYS A 394 18.02 -1.95 -14.22
C LYS A 394 17.18 -3.16 -13.81
N LYS A 395 17.18 -4.21 -14.64
CA LYS A 395 16.45 -5.46 -14.38
C LYS A 395 17.33 -6.52 -13.74
N TYR A 396 18.62 -6.25 -13.58
CA TYR A 396 19.57 -7.16 -12.97
C TYR A 396 19.56 -6.99 -11.45
N ASP A 397 19.56 -8.12 -10.74
CA ASP A 397 19.75 -8.13 -9.29
C ASP A 397 21.24 -8.12 -8.96
N PHE A 398 21.74 -6.95 -8.54
CA PHE A 398 23.14 -6.75 -8.18
C PHE A 398 23.55 -7.48 -6.89
N ASP A 399 22.64 -8.13 -6.16
CA ASP A 399 23.01 -9.04 -5.07
C ASP A 399 23.76 -10.29 -5.58
N VAL A 400 23.67 -10.57 -6.90
CA VAL A 400 24.43 -11.60 -7.61
C VAL A 400 25.67 -10.97 -8.26
N PRO A 401 26.88 -11.54 -8.06
CA PRO A 401 28.09 -10.98 -8.62
C PRO A 401 28.12 -11.06 -10.16
N LEU A 402 28.77 -10.09 -10.77
CA LEU A 402 28.99 -9.98 -12.22
C LEU A 402 30.08 -10.95 -12.68
N ASP A 403 30.03 -11.37 -13.94
CA ASP A 403 31.11 -12.13 -14.54
C ASP A 403 32.24 -11.17 -14.93
N SER A 404 33.48 -11.47 -14.54
CA SER A 404 34.63 -10.61 -14.81
C SER A 404 35.74 -11.34 -15.57
N TYR A 405 36.36 -10.62 -16.49
CA TYR A 405 37.40 -11.11 -17.39
C TYR A 405 38.57 -10.14 -17.37
N ARG A 406 39.76 -10.63 -17.00
CA ARG A 406 40.99 -9.84 -16.95
C ARG A 406 41.72 -9.78 -18.29
N GLU A 407 41.56 -10.80 -19.13
CA GLU A 407 42.16 -10.90 -20.45
C GLU A 407 41.04 -11.08 -21.48
N LEU A 408 40.82 -10.05 -22.31
CA LEU A 408 39.84 -10.08 -23.39
C LEU A 408 40.44 -9.46 -24.65
N SER A 409 40.35 -10.19 -25.76
CA SER A 409 40.71 -9.68 -27.09
C SER A 409 39.54 -8.88 -27.64
N CYS A 410 39.64 -7.55 -27.53
CA CYS A 410 38.69 -6.62 -28.13
C CYS A 410 39.18 -6.26 -29.53
N VAL A 411 38.29 -6.23 -30.52
CA VAL A 411 38.62 -5.81 -31.89
C VAL A 411 37.81 -4.57 -32.25
N GLU A 412 38.47 -3.52 -32.73
CA GLU A 412 37.83 -2.29 -33.19
C GLU A 412 37.60 -2.32 -34.71
N LEU A 413 36.32 -2.23 -35.11
CA LEU A 413 35.88 -2.10 -36.50
C LEU A 413 35.63 -0.62 -36.83
N ARG A 414 36.59 0.02 -37.51
CA ARG A 414 36.56 1.47 -37.78
C ARG A 414 35.41 1.88 -38.68
N SER A 415 35.10 1.08 -39.69
CA SER A 415 34.06 1.37 -40.67
C SER A 415 32.68 1.56 -40.05
N GLN A 416 32.41 0.91 -38.91
CA GLN A 416 31.15 1.05 -38.17
C GLN A 416 31.32 1.74 -36.81
N SER A 417 32.54 2.08 -36.38
CA SER A 417 32.84 2.64 -35.05
C SER A 417 32.33 1.77 -33.89
N ILE A 418 32.50 0.44 -34.02
CA ILE A 418 32.07 -0.54 -33.01
C ILE A 418 33.28 -1.33 -32.53
N THR A 419 33.43 -1.48 -31.21
CA THR A 419 34.37 -2.43 -30.60
C THR A 419 33.62 -3.70 -30.21
N ILE A 420 34.16 -4.85 -30.60
CA ILE A 420 33.52 -6.15 -30.38
C ILE A 420 34.44 -7.17 -29.72
N VAL A 421 33.82 -8.13 -29.02
CA VAL A 421 34.47 -9.34 -28.53
C VAL A 421 33.94 -10.53 -29.34
N PRO A 422 34.76 -11.13 -30.22
CA PRO A 422 34.31 -12.22 -31.09
C PRO A 422 34.20 -13.56 -30.36
N GLN A 423 35.03 -13.78 -29.32
CA GLN A 423 35.00 -14.99 -28.49
C GLN A 423 35.30 -14.65 -27.02
N LEU A 424 34.55 -15.27 -26.11
CA LEU A 424 34.76 -15.12 -24.67
C LEU A 424 35.71 -16.20 -24.15
N PRO A 425 36.73 -15.84 -23.35
CA PRO A 425 37.57 -16.82 -22.65
C PRO A 425 36.80 -17.51 -21.51
N GLY A 426 37.36 -18.59 -20.97
CA GLY A 426 36.82 -19.26 -19.79
C GLY A 426 36.69 -18.31 -18.59
N LEU A 427 35.62 -18.44 -17.82
CA LEU A 427 35.28 -17.53 -16.71
C LEU A 427 36.45 -17.41 -15.72
N SER A 428 36.99 -16.20 -15.53
CA SER A 428 38.15 -15.98 -14.68
C SER A 428 37.75 -15.79 -13.22
N GLU A 429 36.93 -14.78 -12.91
CA GLU A 429 36.56 -14.40 -11.54
C GLU A 429 35.14 -13.79 -11.49
N LYS A 430 34.52 -13.79 -10.31
CA LYS A 430 33.23 -13.12 -10.05
C LYS A 430 33.46 -11.78 -9.36
N TYR A 431 32.85 -10.72 -9.87
CA TYR A 431 32.99 -9.35 -9.36
C TYR A 431 31.74 -8.91 -8.56
N ASP A 432 31.91 -8.56 -7.29
CA ASP A 432 30.79 -8.22 -6.40
C ASP A 432 30.42 -6.72 -6.46
N CYS A 433 29.26 -6.45 -7.07
CA CYS A 433 28.64 -5.12 -7.11
C CYS A 433 27.45 -4.98 -6.15
N ALA A 434 27.33 -5.81 -5.11
CA ALA A 434 26.17 -5.81 -4.24
C ALA A 434 26.08 -4.52 -3.41
N PRO A 435 24.87 -3.98 -3.18
CA PRO A 435 24.70 -2.75 -2.41
C PRO A 435 25.12 -2.97 -0.95
N ALA A 436 25.64 -1.90 -0.32
CA ALA A 436 26.16 -1.96 1.06
C ALA A 436 25.15 -2.54 2.07
N ILE A 437 23.85 -2.32 1.87
CA ILE A 437 22.80 -2.85 2.75
C ILE A 437 22.70 -4.38 2.72
N THR A 438 23.00 -5.02 1.59
CA THR A 438 23.00 -6.48 1.47
C THR A 438 24.11 -7.09 2.32
N TRP A 439 25.27 -6.46 2.33
CA TRP A 439 26.39 -6.85 3.19
C TRP A 439 26.09 -6.61 4.68
N ILE A 440 25.46 -5.48 5.03
CA ILE A 440 24.99 -5.20 6.39
C ILE A 440 23.97 -6.26 6.85
N LYS A 441 23.02 -6.66 5.99
CA LYS A 441 22.06 -7.72 6.30
C LYS A 441 22.71 -9.09 6.46
N ARG A 442 23.70 -9.43 5.62
CA ARG A 442 24.47 -10.68 5.73
C ARG A 442 25.27 -10.73 7.05
N LEU A 443 25.87 -9.61 7.45
CA LEU A 443 26.53 -9.45 8.75
C LEU A 443 25.57 -9.61 9.92
N LEU A 444 24.45 -8.90 9.88
CA LEU A 444 23.45 -8.98 10.94
C LEU A 444 22.91 -10.41 11.08
N LYS A 445 22.72 -11.14 9.96
CA LYS A 445 22.35 -12.57 9.93
C LYS A 445 23.35 -13.50 10.63
N LEU A 446 24.64 -13.17 10.64
CA LEU A 446 25.65 -13.92 11.42
C LEU A 446 25.51 -13.65 12.93
N ASP A 447 24.94 -12.49 13.31
CA ASP A 447 24.79 -12.00 14.69
C ASP A 447 23.38 -12.22 15.30
N TYR A 448 22.47 -12.95 14.62
CA TYR A 448 21.07 -13.20 15.05
C TYR A 448 20.94 -14.16 16.26
N SER A 449 21.66 -13.86 17.35
CA SER A 449 21.30 -14.29 18.71
C SER A 449 20.99 -13.12 19.66
N SER A 450 21.08 -11.86 19.21
CA SER A 450 20.68 -10.70 20.03
C SER A 450 19.50 -9.93 19.41
N THR A 451 18.35 -10.06 20.06
CA THR A 451 17.18 -9.18 19.97
C THR A 451 17.53 -7.79 20.47
N ASP A 452 17.84 -6.86 19.56
CA ASP A 452 17.57 -5.40 19.61
C ASP A 452 18.50 -4.70 18.62
N PHE A 453 17.97 -3.87 17.73
CA PHE A 453 18.76 -3.09 16.78
C PHE A 453 19.49 -1.96 17.52
N PRO A 454 20.82 -1.97 17.68
CA PRO A 454 21.49 -0.95 18.46
C PRO A 454 21.62 0.34 17.65
N VAL A 455 21.46 1.47 18.33
CA VAL A 455 21.90 2.77 17.82
C VAL A 455 23.43 2.68 17.66
N PHE A 456 23.91 2.61 16.41
CA PHE A 456 25.34 2.56 16.11
C PHE A 456 26.00 3.87 16.54
N SER A 457 26.73 3.83 17.66
CA SER A 457 27.67 4.88 18.01
C SER A 457 28.99 4.65 17.26
N LYS A 458 29.77 5.71 17.09
CA LYS A 458 31.10 5.65 16.45
C LYS A 458 32.04 4.60 17.11
N SER A 459 31.87 4.32 18.40
CA SER A 459 32.64 3.30 19.13
C SER A 459 32.12 1.87 18.94
N HIS A 460 30.85 1.69 18.56
CA HIS A 460 30.30 0.41 18.12
C HIS A 460 30.78 0.06 16.70
N LEU A 461 30.88 1.05 15.82
CA LEU A 461 31.43 0.90 14.48
C LEU A 461 32.91 0.49 14.48
N GLN A 462 33.72 1.08 15.35
CA GLN A 462 35.14 0.72 15.50
C GLN A 462 35.34 -0.71 16.05
N ARG A 463 34.45 -1.18 16.93
CA ARG A 463 34.47 -2.56 17.44
C ARG A 463 34.04 -3.57 16.37
N LEU A 464 33.04 -3.22 15.57
CA LEU A 464 32.63 -4.01 14.41
C LEU A 464 33.78 -4.11 13.39
N ALA A 465 34.48 -3.00 13.13
CA ALA A 465 35.62 -2.97 12.22
C ALA A 465 36.78 -3.89 12.65
N HIS A 466 37.07 -3.93 13.95
CA HIS A 466 38.09 -4.82 14.50
C HIS A 466 37.70 -6.29 14.39
N PHE A 467 36.43 -6.63 14.68
CA PHE A 467 35.92 -7.99 14.63
C PHE A 467 35.89 -8.55 13.19
N MET A 468 35.50 -7.71 12.23
CA MET A 468 35.46 -8.08 10.80
C MET A 468 36.84 -8.35 10.21
N ALA A 469 37.89 -7.70 10.75
CA ALA A 469 39.27 -7.96 10.34
C ALA A 469 39.81 -9.31 10.83
N GLU A 470 39.18 -9.94 11.83
CA GLU A 470 39.62 -11.21 12.43
C GLU A 470 38.95 -12.47 11.81
N TYR A 471 37.73 -12.37 11.27
CA TYR A 471 36.92 -13.57 10.94
C TYR A 471 36.77 -13.94 9.45
N GLU A 472 36.92 -13.03 8.49
CA GLU A 472 36.89 -13.38 7.04
C GLU A 472 37.87 -12.51 6.22
N SER A 473 39.02 -13.08 5.83
CA SER A 473 40.03 -12.38 5.02
C SER A 473 39.58 -12.13 3.57
N ASP A 474 38.74 -13.00 3.02
CA ASP A 474 38.44 -13.03 1.59
C ASP A 474 37.44 -11.94 1.15
N ASN A 475 36.59 -11.46 2.07
CA ASN A 475 35.56 -10.42 1.79
C ASN A 475 35.88 -9.06 2.43
N ARG A 476 37.13 -8.85 2.88
CA ARG A 476 37.55 -7.69 3.67
C ARG A 476 37.24 -6.35 3.02
N SER A 477 37.33 -6.24 1.70
CA SER A 477 37.04 -5.00 0.94
C SER A 477 35.53 -4.66 0.94
N ALA A 478 34.67 -5.66 0.72
CA ALA A 478 33.21 -5.50 0.76
C ALA A 478 32.72 -5.07 2.15
N TYR A 479 33.39 -5.56 3.18
CA TYR A 479 33.13 -5.26 4.58
C TYR A 479 33.58 -3.87 5.03
N LEU A 480 34.79 -3.45 4.64
CA LEU A 480 35.26 -2.08 4.88
C LEU A 480 34.34 -1.05 4.20
N ARG A 481 33.85 -1.34 2.99
CA ARG A 481 32.87 -0.53 2.25
C ARG A 481 31.57 -0.32 3.03
N ALA A 482 30.99 -1.40 3.56
CA ALA A 482 29.76 -1.32 4.36
C ALA A 482 29.96 -0.44 5.61
N LEU A 483 31.14 -0.52 6.22
CA LEU A 483 31.48 0.24 7.42
C LEU A 483 31.67 1.74 7.14
N THR A 484 32.33 2.10 6.04
CA THR A 484 32.48 3.50 5.61
C THR A 484 31.12 4.16 5.31
N GLN A 485 30.17 3.43 4.74
CA GLN A 485 28.80 3.94 4.52
C GLN A 485 28.05 4.14 5.84
N LEU A 486 28.20 3.23 6.79
CA LEU A 486 27.60 3.34 8.12
C LEU A 486 28.19 4.51 8.91
N GLU A 487 29.49 4.79 8.75
CA GLU A 487 30.13 5.99 9.29
C GLU A 487 29.60 7.28 8.66
N LYS A 488 29.41 7.33 7.34
CA LYS A 488 28.81 8.50 6.65
C LYS A 488 27.40 8.80 7.16
N VAL A 489 26.58 7.76 7.38
CA VAL A 489 25.21 7.90 7.92
C VAL A 489 25.22 8.33 9.39
N ALA A 490 26.17 7.84 10.19
CA ALA A 490 26.32 8.28 11.58
C ALA A 490 26.71 9.77 11.66
N VAL A 491 27.64 10.21 10.82
CA VAL A 491 28.11 11.60 10.76
C VAL A 491 27.02 12.57 10.28
N SER A 492 26.19 12.19 9.30
CA SER A 492 25.09 13.04 8.84
C SER A 492 23.99 13.23 9.89
N ARG A 493 23.74 12.21 10.72
CA ARG A 493 22.78 12.30 11.83
C ARG A 493 23.28 13.19 12.97
N GLU A 494 24.56 13.07 13.35
CA GLU A 494 25.18 13.97 14.33
C GLU A 494 25.18 15.44 13.85
N PHE A 495 25.42 15.66 12.55
CA PHE A 495 25.34 16.99 11.94
C PHE A 495 23.91 17.58 11.96
N LEU A 496 22.89 16.76 11.66
CA LEU A 496 21.50 17.17 11.72
C LEU A 496 21.05 17.48 13.15
N ASP A 497 21.40 16.64 14.13
CA ASP A 497 21.08 16.90 15.54
C ASP A 497 21.78 18.17 16.05
N GLY A 498 23.03 18.42 15.64
CA GLY A 498 23.75 19.66 15.93
C GLY A 498 23.07 20.89 15.31
N SER A 499 22.59 20.78 14.07
CA SER A 499 21.89 21.85 13.36
C SER A 499 20.52 22.16 13.97
N ILE A 500 19.78 21.13 14.41
CA ILE A 500 18.50 21.26 15.11
C ILE A 500 18.70 21.93 16.47
N GLN A 501 19.72 21.55 17.24
CA GLN A 501 20.01 22.23 18.51
C GLN A 501 20.40 23.70 18.31
N GLN A 502 21.17 24.02 17.26
CA GLN A 502 21.49 25.39 16.92
C GLN A 502 20.23 26.20 16.54
N LEU A 503 19.32 25.61 15.77
CA LEU A 503 18.02 26.21 15.44
C LEU A 503 17.17 26.46 16.71
N LEU A 504 17.11 25.49 17.62
CA LEU A 504 16.38 25.61 18.88
C LEU A 504 17.01 26.60 19.87
N THR A 505 18.30 26.93 19.73
CA THR A 505 18.95 28.00 20.51
C THR A 505 18.67 29.41 20.00
N LEU A 506 18.13 29.59 18.79
CA LEU A 506 17.83 30.92 18.25
C LEU A 506 16.78 31.63 19.13
N PRO A 507 17.05 32.88 19.55
CA PRO A 507 16.14 33.63 20.43
C PRO A 507 14.73 33.74 19.87
N THR A 508 14.60 33.97 18.57
CA THR A 508 13.32 34.11 17.84
C THR A 508 12.48 32.83 17.90
N ILE A 509 13.13 31.66 17.81
CA ILE A 509 12.44 30.37 17.84
C ILE A 509 12.05 30.03 19.28
N LYS A 510 12.91 30.31 20.26
CA LYS A 510 12.55 30.15 21.68
C LYS A 510 11.39 31.04 22.10
N THR A 511 11.33 32.29 21.65
CA THR A 511 10.22 33.21 21.98
C THR A 511 8.92 32.76 21.32
N GLN A 512 8.97 32.27 20.09
CA GLN A 512 7.79 31.76 19.37
C GLN A 512 7.26 30.47 20.00
N ILE A 513 8.16 29.51 20.32
CA ILE A 513 7.80 28.29 21.06
C ILE A 513 7.21 28.64 22.44
N TYR A 514 7.77 29.62 23.14
CA TYR A 514 7.25 30.04 24.44
C TYR A 514 5.86 30.69 24.32
N ALA A 515 5.64 31.53 23.32
CA ALA A 515 4.35 32.13 23.05
C ALA A 515 3.28 31.07 22.73
N GLU A 516 3.62 30.10 21.89
CA GLU A 516 2.70 29.03 21.48
C GLU A 516 2.42 28.07 22.64
N LYS A 517 3.43 27.78 23.47
CA LYS A 517 3.26 27.05 24.73
C LYS A 517 2.32 27.77 25.71
N GLN A 518 2.42 29.10 25.81
CA GLN A 518 1.54 29.90 26.67
C GLN A 518 0.08 29.89 26.18
N VAL A 519 -0.15 29.92 24.87
CA VAL A 519 -1.50 29.79 24.29
C VAL A 519 -2.10 28.43 24.62
N ILE A 520 -1.33 27.35 24.44
CA ILE A 520 -1.78 25.98 24.75
C ILE A 520 -2.07 25.83 26.25
N LEU A 521 -1.21 26.36 27.12
CA LEU A 521 -1.42 26.31 28.57
C LEU A 521 -2.69 27.07 28.99
N ALA A 522 -2.92 28.27 28.45
CA ALA A 522 -4.14 29.04 28.74
C ALA A 522 -5.41 28.32 28.24
N GLN A 523 -5.33 27.62 27.11
CA GLN A 523 -6.42 26.81 26.62
C GLN A 523 -6.72 25.63 27.56
N TYR A 524 -5.68 24.89 28.00
CA TYR A 524 -5.83 23.80 28.97
C TYR A 524 -6.40 24.28 30.32
N GLU A 525 -5.97 25.44 30.82
CA GLU A 525 -6.53 26.02 32.04
C GLU A 525 -8.01 26.37 31.88
N SER A 526 -8.41 26.91 30.72
CA SER A 526 -9.82 27.21 30.43
C SER A 526 -10.68 25.95 30.33
N GLU A 527 -10.16 24.88 29.72
CA GLU A 527 -10.84 23.58 29.62
C GLU A 527 -10.97 22.93 31.00
N GLN A 528 -9.94 23.02 31.84
CA GLN A 528 -9.97 22.51 33.20
C GLN A 528 -11.01 23.22 34.07
N GLU A 529 -11.17 24.53 33.89
CA GLU A 529 -12.19 25.31 34.60
C GLU A 529 -13.61 24.99 34.11
N GLN A 530 -13.82 24.81 32.80
CA GLN A 530 -15.10 24.34 32.25
C GLN A 530 -15.46 22.93 32.75
N LEU A 531 -14.49 22.03 32.83
CA LEU A 531 -14.66 20.69 33.40
C LEU A 531 -15.06 20.76 34.88
N ARG A 532 -14.41 21.62 35.68
CA ARG A 532 -14.76 21.83 37.09
C ARG A 532 -16.18 22.36 37.26
N GLN A 533 -16.58 23.34 36.46
CA GLN A 533 -17.96 23.86 36.48
C GLN A 533 -18.99 22.79 36.09
N THR A 534 -18.65 21.95 35.11
CA THR A 534 -19.50 20.82 34.69
C THR A 534 -19.64 19.80 35.81
N ILE A 535 -18.53 19.43 36.47
CA ILE A 535 -18.54 18.51 37.62
C ILE A 535 -19.40 19.07 38.75
N ALA A 536 -19.27 20.36 39.09
CA ALA A 536 -20.10 20.99 40.12
C ALA A 536 -21.59 20.92 39.76
N SER A 537 -21.96 21.23 38.51
CA SER A 537 -23.35 21.13 38.05
C SER A 537 -23.91 19.70 38.07
N LEU A 538 -23.07 18.70 37.80
CA LEU A 538 -23.45 17.29 37.85
C LEU A 538 -23.60 16.80 39.29
N MET A 539 -22.76 17.29 40.22
CA MET A 539 -22.90 16.99 41.65
C MET A 539 -24.21 17.55 42.21
N ASP A 540 -24.59 18.77 41.83
CA ASP A 540 -25.88 19.35 42.24
C ASP A 540 -27.07 18.56 41.68
N LYS A 541 -27.01 18.16 40.40
CA LYS A 541 -28.04 17.29 39.80
C LYS A 541 -28.13 15.92 40.49
N LYS A 542 -26.99 15.33 40.86
CA LYS A 542 -26.96 14.08 41.63
C LYS A 542 -27.64 14.26 42.98
N ALA A 543 -27.32 15.33 43.71
CA ALA A 543 -27.94 15.62 45.00
C ALA A 543 -29.47 15.83 44.89
N GLN A 544 -29.93 16.46 43.81
CA GLN A 544 -31.37 16.61 43.53
C GLN A 544 -32.05 15.27 43.25
N LEU A 545 -31.43 14.40 42.46
CA LEU A 545 -31.95 13.06 42.18
C LEU A 545 -31.97 12.19 43.44
N ASP A 546 -30.92 12.22 44.26
CA ASP A 546 -30.86 11.50 45.54
C ASP A 546 -31.95 11.99 46.51
N ALA A 547 -32.25 13.29 46.53
CA ALA A 547 -33.36 13.83 47.33
C ALA A 547 -34.73 13.35 46.83
N GLU A 548 -34.91 13.23 45.51
CA GLU A 548 -36.16 12.75 44.91
C GLU A 548 -36.36 11.24 45.11
N ILE A 549 -35.31 10.43 44.97
CA ILE A 549 -35.32 9.00 45.30
C ILE A 549 -35.74 8.81 46.76
N ASN A 550 -35.14 9.56 47.70
CA ASN A 550 -35.51 9.50 49.11
C ASN A 550 -36.97 9.89 49.38
N ARG A 551 -37.56 10.80 48.58
CA ARG A 551 -38.99 11.13 48.68
C ARG A 551 -39.85 9.96 48.20
N GLN A 552 -39.49 9.36 47.06
CA GLN A 552 -40.20 8.21 46.50
C GLN A 552 -40.13 6.98 47.42
N GLU A 553 -38.99 6.72 48.05
CA GLU A 553 -38.87 5.63 49.03
C GLU A 553 -39.77 5.87 50.26
N LYS A 554 -39.87 7.12 50.74
CA LYS A 554 -40.76 7.48 51.86
C LYS A 554 -42.23 7.31 51.48
N THR A 555 -42.64 7.73 50.27
CA THR A 555 -44.02 7.54 49.80
C THR A 555 -44.34 6.05 49.63
N LEU A 556 -43.47 5.29 48.96
CA LEU A 556 -43.63 3.84 48.80
C LEU A 556 -43.75 3.13 50.15
N LYS A 557 -42.91 3.47 51.13
CA LYS A 557 -42.96 2.90 52.48
C LYS A 557 -44.27 3.24 53.22
N SER A 558 -44.79 4.45 53.00
CA SER A 558 -46.09 4.85 53.56
C SER A 558 -47.26 4.09 52.93
N GLU A 559 -47.22 3.85 51.62
CA GLU A 559 -48.21 3.05 50.89
C GLU A 559 -48.15 1.57 51.27
N THR A 560 -46.95 0.98 51.39
CA THR A 560 -46.81 -0.40 51.86
C THR A 560 -47.37 -0.58 53.27
N ASN A 561 -47.16 0.40 54.16
CA ASN A 561 -47.73 0.36 55.50
C ASN A 561 -49.27 0.48 55.48
N ARG A 562 -49.84 1.30 54.58
CA ARG A 562 -51.29 1.39 54.39
C ARG A 562 -51.87 0.08 53.86
N ILE A 563 -51.23 -0.51 52.85
CA ILE A 563 -51.62 -1.81 52.27
C ILE A 563 -51.55 -2.91 53.34
N LYS A 564 -50.44 -3.01 54.10
CA LYS A 564 -50.31 -3.98 55.20
C LYS A 564 -51.38 -3.82 56.28
N LYS A 565 -51.75 -2.58 56.60
CA LYS A 565 -52.82 -2.31 57.58
C LYS A 565 -54.20 -2.72 57.04
N ALA A 566 -54.48 -2.46 55.76
CA ALA A 566 -55.70 -2.90 55.10
C ALA A 566 -55.77 -4.44 55.01
N LEU A 567 -54.66 -5.11 54.70
CA LEU A 567 -54.55 -6.57 54.66
C LEU A 567 -54.84 -7.20 56.03
N ARG A 568 -54.26 -6.65 57.11
CA ARG A 568 -54.56 -7.11 58.48
C ARG A 568 -56.03 -6.89 58.87
N GLN A 569 -56.65 -5.81 58.39
CA GLN A 569 -58.08 -5.57 58.62
C GLN A 569 -58.94 -6.58 57.85
N GLN A 570 -58.59 -6.88 56.60
CA GLN A 570 -59.26 -7.92 55.82
C GLN A 570 -59.05 -9.32 56.41
N GLU A 571 -57.86 -9.65 56.92
CA GLU A 571 -57.60 -10.91 57.63
C GLU A 571 -58.45 -11.01 58.90
N ALA A 572 -58.52 -9.96 59.71
CA ALA A 572 -59.35 -9.96 60.91
C ALA A 572 -60.86 -10.05 60.58
N GLU A 573 -61.30 -9.41 59.50
CA GLU A 573 -62.67 -9.50 59.00
C GLU A 573 -62.97 -10.92 58.47
N LEU A 574 -62.06 -11.50 57.70
CA LEU A 574 -62.15 -12.89 57.22
C LEU A 574 -62.16 -13.88 58.38
N ASP A 575 -61.29 -13.74 59.38
CA ASP A 575 -61.30 -14.58 60.58
C ASP A 575 -62.62 -14.45 61.35
N SER A 576 -63.17 -13.24 61.47
CA SER A 576 -64.47 -13.02 62.10
C SER A 576 -65.59 -13.68 61.30
N ARG A 577 -65.52 -13.62 59.96
CA ARG A 577 -66.50 -14.20 59.06
C ARG A 577 -66.39 -15.72 59.02
N ILE A 578 -65.18 -16.28 59.08
CA ILE A 578 -64.90 -17.71 59.23
C ILE A 578 -65.40 -18.22 60.58
N ARG A 579 -65.17 -17.48 61.68
CA ARG A 579 -65.73 -17.84 62.99
C ARG A 579 -67.24 -17.80 62.97
N GLN A 580 -67.83 -16.77 62.38
CA GLN A 580 -69.29 -16.64 62.28
C GLN A 580 -69.91 -17.73 61.40
N THR A 581 -69.30 -18.05 60.25
CA THR A 581 -69.76 -19.14 59.38
C THR A 581 -69.51 -20.51 60.02
N PHE A 582 -68.43 -20.68 60.79
CA PHE A 582 -68.18 -21.89 61.58
C PHE A 582 -69.19 -22.03 62.73
N GLU A 583 -69.55 -20.95 63.43
CA GLU A 583 -70.55 -20.97 64.50
C GLU A 583 -71.95 -21.30 63.93
N GLN A 584 -72.30 -20.69 62.79
CA GLN A 584 -73.54 -20.99 62.07
C GLN A 584 -73.55 -22.42 61.51
N ALA A 585 -72.43 -22.90 60.97
CA ALA A 585 -72.28 -24.27 60.49
C ALA A 585 -72.21 -25.29 61.64
N SER A 586 -71.73 -24.89 62.82
CA SER A 586 -71.74 -25.68 64.06
C SER A 586 -73.16 -25.79 64.60
N GLN A 587 -73.93 -24.70 64.63
CA GLN A 587 -75.34 -24.72 65.04
C GLN A 587 -76.20 -25.50 64.05
N ALA A 588 -76.05 -25.27 62.74
CA ALA A 588 -76.68 -26.08 61.71
C ALA A 588 -76.19 -27.54 61.74
N GLY A 589 -74.93 -27.75 62.08
CA GLY A 589 -74.31 -29.07 62.26
C GLY A 589 -74.82 -29.80 63.49
N ILE A 590 -75.16 -29.11 64.58
CA ILE A 590 -75.80 -29.65 65.79
C ILE A 590 -77.27 -29.98 65.50
N GLU A 591 -77.99 -29.15 64.75
CA GLU A 591 -79.34 -29.48 64.26
C GLU A 591 -79.32 -30.68 63.30
N THR A 592 -78.36 -30.71 62.39
CA THR A 592 -78.19 -31.82 61.44
C THR A 592 -77.66 -33.07 62.14
N LEU A 593 -76.85 -32.95 63.21
CA LEU A 593 -76.39 -34.06 64.06
C LEU A 593 -77.48 -34.54 65.02
N ALA A 594 -78.40 -33.70 65.46
CA ALA A 594 -79.59 -34.14 66.18
C ALA A 594 -80.54 -34.92 65.23
N GLN A 595 -80.63 -34.50 63.96
CA GLN A 595 -81.40 -35.19 62.93
C GLN A 595 -80.68 -36.44 62.36
N THR A 596 -79.35 -36.49 62.39
CA THR A 596 -78.56 -37.66 61.94
C THR A 596 -78.14 -38.60 63.08
N ALA A 597 -78.23 -38.22 64.36
CA ALA A 597 -78.07 -39.12 65.51
C ALA A 597 -79.23 -40.12 65.65
N LEU A 598 -80.41 -39.80 65.10
CA LEU A 598 -81.50 -40.76 64.90
C LEU A 598 -81.23 -41.74 63.75
N LEU A 599 -80.36 -41.40 62.79
CA LEU A 599 -80.05 -42.21 61.60
C LEU A 599 -78.71 -42.96 61.70
N ARG A 600 -77.81 -42.59 62.62
CA ARG A 600 -76.48 -43.21 62.79
C ARG A 600 -76.39 -44.28 63.89
N THR A 601 -77.53 -44.70 64.46
CA THR A 601 -77.65 -45.95 65.25
C THR A 601 -77.92 -47.19 64.39
N MET A 602 -78.09 -47.05 63.06
CA MET A 602 -78.38 -48.18 62.15
C MET A 602 -77.24 -48.60 61.21
N ILE A 603 -76.12 -47.87 61.10
CA ILE A 603 -75.06 -48.26 60.15
C ILE A 603 -73.70 -48.20 60.85
N ALA A 604 -73.26 -49.41 61.18
CA ALA A 604 -72.01 -49.77 61.84
C ALA A 604 -70.75 -49.42 61.02
N GLY A 605 -69.63 -49.36 61.73
CA GLY A 605 -68.34 -49.86 61.23
C GLY A 605 -67.28 -48.83 60.86
N SER A 606 -66.21 -48.79 61.69
CA SER A 606 -64.77 -48.58 61.35
C SER A 606 -64.36 -47.37 60.50
N ALA A 607 -63.22 -46.71 60.68
CA ALA A 607 -62.21 -46.60 61.71
C ALA A 607 -61.35 -45.37 61.27
N THR A 608 -60.95 -44.56 62.25
CA THR A 608 -59.82 -43.60 62.31
C THR A 608 -58.95 -43.29 61.08
N PRO A 609 -58.70 -42.00 60.78
CA PRO A 609 -57.50 -41.50 60.11
C PRO A 609 -56.42 -41.05 61.13
N THR A 610 -55.14 -41.08 60.75
CA THR A 610 -54.01 -40.49 61.48
C THR A 610 -53.35 -39.37 60.64
N PRO A 611 -52.82 -38.30 61.26
CA PRO A 611 -52.26 -37.13 60.56
C PRO A 611 -50.72 -37.11 60.47
N VAL A 612 -50.25 -36.36 59.46
CA VAL A 612 -49.10 -35.39 59.34
C VAL A 612 -48.35 -35.11 60.66
N ILE A 613 -47.02 -34.88 60.78
CA ILE A 613 -46.05 -33.87 60.24
C ILE A 613 -44.62 -34.28 60.74
N PRO A 614 -43.44 -33.60 60.57
CA PRO A 614 -42.84 -32.71 59.54
C PRO A 614 -41.38 -33.05 59.11
N SER A 615 -40.98 -32.34 58.04
CA SER A 615 -39.66 -31.98 57.52
C SER A 615 -38.54 -31.63 58.52
N GLU A 616 -37.31 -32.06 58.21
CA GLU A 616 -36.07 -31.69 58.90
C GLU A 616 -35.03 -31.06 57.93
N ARG A 617 -34.11 -30.29 58.52
CA ARG A 617 -33.38 -29.14 57.96
C ARG A 617 -32.14 -29.50 57.12
N ILE A 618 -31.89 -28.67 56.12
CA ILE A 618 -30.61 -28.53 55.40
C ILE A 618 -29.65 -27.69 56.26
N THR A 619 -28.39 -28.10 56.30
CA THR A 619 -27.27 -27.35 56.88
C THR A 619 -26.31 -26.95 55.75
N GLU A 620 -26.08 -25.66 55.57
CA GLU A 620 -25.06 -25.07 54.69
C GLU A 620 -23.63 -25.32 55.21
N PRO A 621 -22.62 -25.11 54.33
CA PRO A 621 -21.50 -24.25 54.71
C PRO A 621 -21.32 -23.06 53.75
N ALA A 622 -21.35 -21.88 54.37
CA ALA A 622 -20.73 -20.59 54.03
C ALA A 622 -19.33 -20.68 53.38
N LEU A 623 -18.78 -19.72 52.62
CA LEU A 623 -19.09 -18.31 52.32
C LEU A 623 -18.20 -17.89 51.13
N SER A 624 -18.75 -17.22 50.12
CA SER A 624 -18.00 -16.30 49.24
C SER A 624 -18.86 -15.05 49.02
N LEU A 625 -18.23 -13.88 49.04
CA LEU A 625 -18.87 -12.56 49.04
C LEU A 625 -20.02 -12.43 48.02
N PRO A 626 -21.15 -11.80 48.37
CA PRO A 626 -22.26 -11.61 47.44
C PRO A 626 -21.89 -10.56 46.39
N LEU A 627 -21.72 -10.99 45.13
CA LEU A 627 -21.69 -10.09 43.98
C LEU A 627 -23.12 -9.66 43.59
N PRO A 628 -23.31 -8.50 42.93
CA PRO A 628 -24.62 -7.91 42.65
C PRO A 628 -25.55 -8.83 41.85
N GLN A 629 -26.80 -8.93 42.28
CA GLN A 629 -27.87 -9.78 41.71
C GLN A 629 -28.31 -9.41 40.26
N SER A 630 -27.60 -8.53 39.54
CA SER A 630 -28.02 -8.03 38.22
C SER A 630 -27.46 -8.78 37.00
N LEU A 631 -26.83 -9.94 37.20
CA LEU A 631 -26.15 -10.72 36.16
C LEU A 631 -26.71 -12.15 35.99
N LEU A 632 -27.91 -12.43 36.47
CA LEU A 632 -28.60 -13.67 36.13
C LEU A 632 -28.87 -13.69 34.62
N PRO A 633 -28.38 -14.67 33.86
CA PRO A 633 -28.65 -14.76 32.43
C PRO A 633 -30.18 -14.89 32.22
N PRO A 634 -30.75 -14.24 31.18
CA PRO A 634 -32.14 -14.50 30.76
C PRO A 634 -32.32 -15.99 30.46
N GLU A 635 -33.56 -16.52 30.42
CA GLU A 635 -33.81 -17.89 29.94
C GLU A 635 -33.20 -18.04 28.53
N VAL A 636 -32.02 -18.66 28.45
CA VAL A 636 -31.26 -18.80 27.19
C VAL A 636 -31.73 -20.07 26.49
N ASN A 637 -32.16 -19.94 25.25
CA ASN A 637 -32.55 -21.10 24.43
C ASN A 637 -31.29 -21.87 23.99
N GLU A 638 -31.12 -23.10 24.48
CA GLU A 638 -29.97 -23.93 24.12
C GLU A 638 -30.16 -24.61 22.75
N ILE A 639 -29.28 -24.27 21.81
CA ILE A 639 -29.24 -24.83 20.45
C ILE A 639 -28.45 -26.14 20.47
N ASN A 640 -29.18 -27.24 20.31
CA ASN A 640 -28.66 -28.60 20.42
C ASN A 640 -28.46 -29.33 19.08
N SER A 641 -28.82 -28.72 17.94
CA SER A 641 -28.70 -29.37 16.63
C SER A 641 -28.27 -28.42 15.52
N LYS A 642 -27.59 -28.95 14.49
CA LYS A 642 -27.11 -28.18 13.32
C LYS A 642 -28.24 -27.47 12.57
N ARG A 643 -29.41 -28.12 12.44
CA ARG A 643 -30.58 -27.54 11.76
C ARG A 643 -31.16 -26.34 12.51
N VAL A 644 -31.22 -26.44 13.85
CA VAL A 644 -31.70 -25.32 14.69
C VAL A 644 -30.69 -24.17 14.67
N LEU A 645 -29.39 -24.48 14.64
CA LEU A 645 -28.35 -23.47 14.45
C LEU A 645 -28.48 -22.75 13.10
N GLN A 646 -28.70 -23.49 12.01
CA GLN A 646 -28.91 -22.92 10.68
C GLN A 646 -30.11 -21.96 10.65
N ALA A 647 -31.26 -22.40 11.18
CA ALA A 647 -32.46 -21.57 11.24
C ALA A 647 -32.25 -20.30 12.09
N ALA A 648 -31.55 -20.40 13.22
CA ALA A 648 -31.23 -19.25 14.07
C ALA A 648 -30.31 -18.23 13.37
N ILE A 649 -29.38 -18.70 12.53
CA ILE A 649 -28.51 -17.83 11.72
C ILE A 649 -29.30 -17.10 10.64
N GLU A 650 -30.16 -17.83 9.92
CA GLU A 650 -31.03 -17.27 8.87
C GLU A 650 -32.00 -16.23 9.45
N GLU A 651 -32.63 -16.53 10.59
CA GLU A 651 -33.52 -15.60 11.31
C GLU A 651 -32.78 -14.33 11.74
N GLN A 652 -31.59 -14.48 12.33
CA GLN A 652 -30.76 -13.34 12.74
C GLN A 652 -30.28 -12.51 11.53
N ALA A 653 -29.90 -13.15 10.44
CA ALA A 653 -29.50 -12.46 9.20
C ALA A 653 -30.67 -11.63 8.64
N ALA A 654 -31.88 -12.22 8.60
CA ALA A 654 -33.08 -11.55 8.12
C ALA A 654 -33.46 -10.33 8.97
N ILE A 655 -33.44 -10.46 10.30
CA ILE A 655 -33.83 -9.37 11.22
C ILE A 655 -32.78 -8.26 11.24
N THR A 656 -31.49 -8.62 11.23
CA THR A 656 -30.41 -7.64 11.27
C THR A 656 -30.04 -7.10 9.89
N GLY A 657 -30.60 -7.64 8.80
CA GLY A 657 -30.25 -7.29 7.43
C GLY A 657 -28.77 -7.52 7.11
N LEU A 658 -28.09 -8.39 7.88
CA LEU A 658 -26.71 -8.80 7.61
C LEU A 658 -26.70 -9.93 6.58
N SER A 659 -25.59 -10.08 5.86
CA SER A 659 -25.39 -11.22 4.95
C SER A 659 -25.41 -12.54 5.71
N GLU A 660 -26.23 -13.49 5.26
CA GLU A 660 -26.22 -14.87 5.76
C GLU A 660 -24.82 -15.47 5.63
N ASN A 661 -24.19 -15.33 4.45
CA ASN A 661 -22.86 -15.85 4.17
C ASN A 661 -21.82 -15.34 5.21
N LEU A 662 -21.96 -14.09 5.68
CA LEU A 662 -21.07 -13.51 6.69
C LEU A 662 -21.25 -14.19 8.05
N LEU A 663 -22.49 -14.34 8.52
CA LEU A 663 -22.77 -14.97 9.82
C LEU A 663 -22.39 -16.46 9.82
N PHE A 664 -22.71 -17.19 8.74
CA PHE A 664 -22.29 -18.58 8.57
C PHE A 664 -20.77 -18.72 8.57
N SER A 665 -20.07 -17.85 7.84
CA SER A 665 -18.60 -17.88 7.79
C SER A 665 -17.95 -17.53 9.13
N LEU A 666 -18.50 -16.57 9.87
CA LEU A 666 -18.00 -16.20 11.20
C LEU A 666 -18.20 -17.31 12.23
N ILE A 667 -19.36 -17.99 12.21
CA ILE A 667 -19.63 -19.12 13.11
C ILE A 667 -18.77 -20.33 12.75
N ALA A 668 -18.56 -20.58 11.45
CA ALA A 668 -17.62 -21.59 11.00
C ALA A 668 -16.18 -21.27 11.44
N ALA A 669 -15.72 -20.03 11.27
CA ALA A 669 -14.39 -19.60 11.72
C ALA A 669 -14.23 -19.69 13.23
N ALA A 670 -15.25 -19.31 14.02
CA ALA A 670 -15.25 -19.44 15.47
C ALA A 670 -15.15 -20.90 15.96
N SER A 671 -15.46 -21.87 15.10
CA SER A 671 -15.25 -23.30 15.38
C SER A 671 -13.81 -23.76 15.15
N VAL A 672 -13.01 -22.96 14.42
CA VAL A 672 -11.69 -23.36 13.91
C VAL A 672 -10.55 -22.54 14.52
N VAL A 673 -10.81 -21.26 14.83
CA VAL A 673 -9.87 -20.32 15.41
C VAL A 673 -10.50 -19.59 16.60
N SER A 674 -9.69 -19.22 17.59
CA SER A 674 -10.11 -18.39 18.72
C SER A 674 -10.11 -16.90 18.41
N VAL A 675 -9.55 -16.50 17.25
CA VAL A 675 -9.34 -15.10 16.87
C VAL A 675 -9.83 -14.84 15.45
N VAL A 676 -10.65 -13.80 15.26
CA VAL A 676 -11.14 -13.37 13.94
C VAL A 676 -11.00 -11.86 13.77
N GLY A 677 -10.61 -11.42 12.57
CA GLY A 677 -10.60 -10.00 12.19
C GLY A 677 -11.95 -9.58 11.65
N LEU A 678 -12.46 -8.42 12.10
CA LEU A 678 -13.72 -7.86 11.63
C LEU A 678 -13.56 -6.37 11.29
N THR A 679 -13.91 -6.02 10.06
CA THR A 679 -13.87 -4.66 9.51
C THR A 679 -15.23 -4.29 8.90
N GLY A 680 -15.49 -3.01 8.67
CA GLY A 680 -16.73 -2.53 8.04
C GLY A 680 -17.70 -1.82 8.97
N LYS A 681 -18.67 -1.12 8.36
CA LYS A 681 -19.64 -0.25 9.05
C LYS A 681 -20.57 -1.00 10.00
N TYR A 682 -20.90 -2.26 9.67
CA TYR A 682 -21.80 -3.09 10.45
C TYR A 682 -21.05 -4.04 11.40
N ALA A 683 -19.76 -3.81 11.68
CA ALA A 683 -18.97 -4.65 12.58
C ALA A 683 -19.62 -4.77 13.98
N GLN A 684 -20.08 -3.65 14.56
CA GLN A 684 -20.78 -3.67 15.85
C GLN A 684 -22.07 -4.50 15.81
N LYS A 685 -22.86 -4.34 14.74
CA LYS A 685 -24.11 -5.08 14.54
C LYS A 685 -23.84 -6.58 14.43
N THR A 686 -22.80 -6.95 13.71
CA THR A 686 -22.35 -8.34 13.53
C THR A 686 -21.93 -8.98 14.85
N VAL A 687 -21.19 -8.27 15.71
CA VAL A 687 -20.81 -8.80 17.02
C VAL A 687 -22.02 -9.00 17.94
N VAL A 688 -22.99 -8.08 17.91
CA VAL A 688 -24.24 -8.24 18.66
C VAL A 688 -25.04 -9.45 18.16
N SER A 689 -25.15 -9.64 16.84
CA SER A 689 -25.81 -10.81 16.25
C SER A 689 -25.12 -12.12 16.65
N LEU A 690 -23.78 -12.16 16.63
CA LEU A 690 -23.02 -13.32 17.10
C LEU A 690 -23.26 -13.58 18.59
N ALA A 691 -23.28 -12.54 19.42
CA ALA A 691 -23.56 -12.68 20.84
C ALA A 691 -24.96 -13.22 21.13
N ASN A 692 -25.96 -12.82 20.33
CA ASN A 692 -27.32 -13.32 20.46
C ASN A 692 -27.44 -14.82 20.12
N ILE A 693 -26.63 -15.33 19.19
CA ILE A 693 -26.67 -16.75 18.77
C ILE A 693 -25.81 -17.62 19.69
N LEU A 694 -24.63 -17.12 20.08
CA LEU A 694 -23.57 -17.95 20.67
C LEU A 694 -23.42 -17.76 22.19
N SER A 695 -23.62 -16.56 22.72
CA SER A 695 -23.25 -16.19 24.10
C SER A 695 -24.41 -15.65 24.94
N GLY A 696 -25.66 -15.95 24.58
CA GLY A 696 -26.84 -15.51 25.33
C GLY A 696 -26.98 -13.98 25.41
N SER A 697 -26.57 -13.28 24.36
CA SER A 697 -26.56 -11.81 24.25
C SER A 697 -25.61 -11.08 25.21
N ILE A 698 -24.65 -11.78 25.80
CA ILE A 698 -23.62 -11.19 26.66
C ILE A 698 -22.27 -11.20 25.95
N TRP A 699 -21.60 -10.05 25.89
CA TRP A 699 -20.27 -9.95 25.30
C TRP A 699 -19.44 -8.85 25.95
N GLY A 700 -18.12 -9.00 25.91
CA GLY A 700 -17.17 -8.04 26.49
C GLY A 700 -16.54 -7.15 25.43
N GLU A 701 -16.39 -5.86 25.71
CA GLU A 701 -15.61 -4.94 24.88
C GLU A 701 -14.38 -4.44 25.66
N VAL A 702 -13.20 -4.62 25.06
CA VAL A 702 -11.90 -4.20 25.61
C VAL A 702 -11.23 -3.26 24.64
N SER A 703 -10.77 -2.10 25.12
CA SER A 703 -10.02 -1.15 24.29
C SER A 703 -8.53 -1.44 24.41
N ILE A 704 -7.88 -1.65 23.26
CA ILE A 704 -6.43 -1.90 23.19
C ILE A 704 -5.68 -0.57 23.17
N HIS A 705 -4.62 -0.52 23.97
CA HIS A 705 -3.71 0.61 24.13
C HIS A 705 -2.27 0.12 23.90
N GLY A 706 -1.34 1.01 23.57
CA GLY A 706 0.05 0.66 23.26
C GLY A 706 0.85 0.05 24.42
N ASP A 707 0.30 0.08 25.64
CA ASP A 707 0.96 -0.38 26.86
C ASP A 707 0.64 -1.84 27.22
N LEU A 708 -0.12 -2.54 26.37
CA LEU A 708 -0.45 -3.96 26.55
C LEU A 708 0.53 -4.81 25.75
N PHE A 709 1.37 -5.61 26.43
CA PHE A 709 2.42 -6.40 25.79
C PHE A 709 2.22 -7.92 25.91
N SER A 710 1.27 -8.38 26.72
CA SER A 710 1.01 -9.82 26.97
C SER A 710 -0.46 -10.12 27.26
N ILE A 711 -0.86 -11.38 27.13
CA ILE A 711 -2.18 -11.86 27.56
C ILE A 711 -2.42 -11.57 29.05
N SER A 712 -1.37 -11.63 29.89
CA SER A 712 -1.51 -11.33 31.32
C SER A 712 -1.88 -9.88 31.58
N ASP A 713 -1.48 -8.94 30.72
CA ASP A 713 -1.86 -7.54 30.84
C ASP A 713 -3.26 -7.31 30.28
N LEU A 714 -3.62 -8.03 29.21
CA LEU A 714 -4.99 -8.05 28.69
C LEU A 714 -5.98 -8.57 29.75
N MET A 715 -5.62 -9.60 30.50
CA MET A 715 -6.47 -10.18 31.55
C MET A 715 -6.76 -9.20 32.70
N LYS A 716 -5.87 -8.24 32.96
CA LYS A 716 -6.07 -7.16 33.93
C LYS A 716 -6.87 -5.98 33.38
N SER A 717 -7.04 -5.91 32.06
CA SER A 717 -7.68 -4.78 31.40
C SER A 717 -9.17 -4.71 31.77
N PRO A 718 -9.72 -3.49 31.92
CA PRO A 718 -11.14 -3.32 32.18
C PRO A 718 -11.94 -3.72 30.94
N VAL A 719 -12.97 -4.53 31.15
CA VAL A 719 -13.94 -4.95 30.13
C VAL A 719 -15.26 -4.25 30.38
N LEU A 720 -15.82 -3.67 29.33
CA LEU A 720 -17.21 -3.23 29.31
C LEU A 720 -18.08 -4.41 28.90
N ILE A 721 -18.79 -4.99 29.84
CA ILE A 721 -19.75 -6.07 29.58
C ILE A 721 -21.03 -5.44 29.08
N ARG A 722 -21.46 -5.86 27.90
CA ARG A 722 -22.70 -5.44 27.26
C ARG A 722 -23.70 -6.59 27.29
N SER A 723 -24.87 -6.33 27.84
CA SER A 723 -26.06 -7.16 27.77
C SER A 723 -27.20 -6.30 27.20
N THR A 724 -28.25 -6.94 26.69
CA THR A 724 -29.45 -6.27 26.14
C THR A 724 -30.03 -5.21 27.08
N ASN A 725 -29.91 -5.41 28.40
CA ASN A 725 -30.55 -4.55 29.41
C ASN A 725 -29.58 -3.93 30.43
N SER A 726 -28.28 -4.23 30.37
CA SER A 726 -27.32 -3.71 31.35
C SER A 726 -25.90 -3.53 30.78
N THR A 727 -25.18 -2.55 31.32
CA THR A 727 -23.74 -2.39 31.09
C THR A 727 -23.04 -2.47 32.43
N SER A 728 -22.08 -3.37 32.56
CA SER A 728 -21.25 -3.52 33.77
C SER A 728 -19.77 -3.52 33.40
N SER A 729 -18.88 -3.34 34.38
CA SER A 729 -17.44 -3.41 34.18
C SER A 729 -16.77 -4.30 35.21
N MET A 730 -15.79 -5.07 34.76
CA MET A 730 -14.88 -5.88 35.59
C MET A 730 -13.58 -6.13 34.81
N THR A 731 -12.62 -6.87 35.38
CA THR A 731 -11.42 -7.26 34.63
C THR A 731 -11.73 -8.36 33.62
N LEU A 732 -10.92 -8.49 32.57
CA LEU A 732 -11.15 -9.54 31.55
C LEU A 732 -11.05 -10.93 32.16
N GLY A 733 -10.10 -11.15 33.07
CA GLY A 733 -9.97 -12.42 33.77
C GLY A 733 -11.21 -12.79 34.59
N ASP A 734 -11.78 -11.82 35.31
CA ASP A 734 -13.01 -12.06 36.09
C ASP A 734 -14.21 -12.33 35.19
N PHE A 735 -14.31 -11.60 34.06
CA PHE A 735 -15.39 -11.81 33.09
C PHE A 735 -15.33 -13.19 32.45
N LEU A 736 -14.15 -13.62 31.99
CA LEU A 736 -13.95 -14.95 31.43
C LEU A 736 -14.26 -16.03 32.48
N ALA A 737 -13.78 -15.88 33.72
CA ALA A 737 -14.08 -16.83 34.79
C ALA A 737 -15.59 -16.94 35.07
N HIS A 738 -16.31 -15.82 35.09
CA HIS A 738 -17.76 -15.80 35.28
C HIS A 738 -18.50 -16.52 34.14
N GLN A 739 -18.14 -16.22 32.88
CA GLN A 739 -18.79 -16.84 31.71
C GLN A 739 -18.51 -18.35 31.63
N GLN A 740 -17.27 -18.76 31.93
CA GLN A 740 -16.91 -20.18 32.00
C GLN A 740 -17.67 -20.91 33.11
N SER A 741 -17.86 -20.29 34.28
CA SER A 741 -18.68 -20.86 35.36
C SER A 741 -20.18 -20.94 35.02
N SER A 742 -20.65 -20.07 34.12
CA SER A 742 -22.04 -20.03 33.64
C SER A 742 -22.30 -21.00 32.48
N GLY A 743 -21.26 -21.66 31.97
CA GLY A 743 -21.39 -22.63 30.90
C GLY A 743 -21.61 -22.07 29.50
N LEU A 744 -21.22 -20.82 29.25
CA LEU A 744 -21.47 -20.10 28.00
C LEU A 744 -20.19 -19.89 27.19
N MET A 745 -20.32 -19.97 25.86
CA MET A 745 -19.28 -19.45 24.96
C MET A 745 -19.14 -17.95 25.18
N THR A 746 -17.91 -17.46 25.21
CA THR A 746 -17.64 -16.03 25.47
C THR A 746 -17.17 -15.32 24.21
N ILE A 747 -17.76 -14.16 23.91
CA ILE A 747 -17.31 -13.27 22.84
C ILE A 747 -16.67 -12.03 23.46
N VAL A 748 -15.44 -11.74 23.05
CA VAL A 748 -14.67 -10.56 23.49
C VAL A 748 -14.24 -9.76 22.27
N LYS A 749 -14.71 -8.53 22.16
CA LYS A 749 -14.26 -7.60 21.12
C LYS A 749 -13.06 -6.81 21.60
N LEU A 750 -11.97 -6.88 20.84
CA LEU A 750 -10.78 -6.06 21.04
C LEU A 750 -10.81 -4.88 20.08
N ARG A 751 -10.99 -3.67 20.64
CA ARG A 751 -11.12 -2.43 19.88
C ARG A 751 -9.76 -1.79 19.60
N GLY A 752 -9.45 -1.62 18.32
CA GLY A 752 -8.20 -0.99 17.87
C GLY A 752 -6.99 -1.88 18.08
N PHE A 753 -7.10 -3.16 17.73
CA PHE A 753 -6.06 -4.16 17.99
C PHE A 753 -4.70 -3.78 17.38
N ASN A 754 -4.71 -3.14 16.20
CA ASN A 754 -3.51 -2.65 15.54
C ASN A 754 -2.91 -1.36 16.15
N ARG A 755 -3.32 -0.94 17.35
CA ARG A 755 -2.65 0.13 18.11
C ARG A 755 -1.43 -0.37 18.89
N MET A 756 -1.31 -1.70 19.00
CA MET A 756 -0.11 -2.40 19.45
C MET A 756 0.37 -3.33 18.31
N PRO A 757 1.65 -3.74 18.30
CA PRO A 757 2.13 -4.72 17.32
C PRO A 757 1.35 -6.03 17.43
N PRO A 758 0.54 -6.41 16.41
CA PRO A 758 -0.31 -7.61 16.44
C PRO A 758 0.45 -8.90 16.76
N GLU A 759 1.72 -8.98 16.36
CA GLU A 759 2.59 -10.15 16.51
C GLU A 759 2.87 -10.52 17.97
N THR A 760 2.68 -9.59 18.90
CA THR A 760 2.95 -9.81 20.34
C THR A 760 1.85 -10.62 21.01
N LEU A 761 0.58 -10.32 20.71
CA LEU A 761 -0.58 -10.88 21.42
C LEU A 761 -1.34 -11.93 20.60
N LEU A 762 -1.29 -11.86 19.27
CA LEU A 762 -2.06 -12.76 18.41
C LEU A 762 -1.66 -14.25 18.55
N PRO A 763 -0.38 -14.63 18.71
CA PRO A 763 0.00 -16.01 18.98
C PRO A 763 -0.61 -16.54 20.30
N GLU A 764 -0.51 -15.77 21.38
CA GLU A 764 -1.05 -16.15 22.70
C GLU A 764 -2.59 -16.26 22.69
N LEU A 765 -3.28 -15.43 21.91
CA LEU A 765 -4.73 -15.54 21.73
C LEU A 765 -5.11 -16.79 20.90
N ASN A 766 -4.31 -17.16 19.90
CA ASN A 766 -4.52 -18.36 19.10
C ASN A 766 -4.35 -19.66 19.91
N GLU A 767 -3.54 -19.65 20.96
CA GLU A 767 -3.40 -20.77 21.91
C GLU A 767 -4.66 -21.00 22.76
N CYS A 768 -5.60 -20.04 22.81
CA CYS A 768 -6.87 -20.17 23.52
C CYS A 768 -7.91 -21.05 22.79
N LEU A 769 -7.50 -21.81 21.77
CA LEU A 769 -8.39 -22.65 20.99
C LEU A 769 -9.05 -23.73 21.86
N PHE A 770 -10.36 -23.88 21.73
CA PHE A 770 -11.08 -24.99 22.32
C PHE A 770 -10.77 -26.27 21.54
N SER A 771 -9.99 -27.17 22.12
CA SER A 771 -9.73 -28.52 21.58
C SER A 771 -10.29 -29.58 22.52
N SER A 772 -10.87 -30.65 21.96
CA SER A 772 -11.43 -31.76 22.76
C SER A 772 -10.36 -32.61 23.46
N GLU A 773 -9.08 -32.45 23.12
CA GLU A 773 -7.98 -33.28 23.61
C GLU A 773 -7.16 -32.60 24.72
N TYR A 774 -7.12 -31.27 24.76
CA TYR A 774 -6.41 -30.49 25.80
C TYR A 774 -7.21 -29.24 26.18
N SER A 775 -7.53 -29.09 27.47
CA SER A 775 -8.14 -27.87 28.01
C SER A 775 -7.08 -26.75 28.03
N ALA A 776 -7.17 -25.81 27.09
CA ALA A 776 -6.36 -24.60 27.10
C ALA A 776 -6.58 -23.83 28.43
N GLY A 777 -5.50 -23.34 29.03
CA GLY A 777 -5.53 -22.66 30.31
C GLY A 777 -4.86 -21.30 30.23
N LEU A 778 -5.48 -20.28 30.82
CA LEU A 778 -4.93 -18.93 30.93
C LEU A 778 -4.42 -18.69 32.34
N CYS A 779 -3.17 -18.24 32.45
CA CYS A 779 -2.57 -17.81 33.72
C CYS A 779 -2.29 -16.31 33.68
N TRP A 780 -2.64 -15.60 34.75
CA TRP A 780 -2.27 -14.18 34.90
C TRP A 780 -2.08 -13.84 36.38
N LYS A 781 -1.37 -12.74 36.65
CA LYS A 781 -1.34 -12.17 38.01
C LYS A 781 -2.47 -11.15 38.16
N ASP A 782 -3.28 -11.26 39.20
CA ASP A 782 -4.31 -10.25 39.47
C ASP A 782 -3.72 -8.95 40.04
N GLN A 783 -4.57 -7.97 40.32
CA GLN A 783 -4.15 -6.66 40.86
C GLN A 783 -3.44 -6.78 42.23
N ASN A 784 -3.62 -7.90 42.93
CA ASN A 784 -2.97 -8.20 44.21
C ASN A 784 -1.68 -9.04 44.04
N ASN A 785 -1.18 -9.18 42.81
CA ASN A 785 -0.04 -10.04 42.44
C ASN A 785 -0.26 -11.54 42.73
N THR A 786 -1.50 -12.00 42.91
CA THR A 786 -1.78 -13.43 43.08
C THR A 786 -1.92 -14.09 41.72
N LEU A 787 -1.29 -15.25 41.55
CA LEU A 787 -1.40 -16.03 40.32
C LEU A 787 -2.81 -16.63 40.24
N ARG A 788 -3.57 -16.22 39.22
CA ARG A 788 -4.86 -16.77 38.83
C ARG A 788 -4.66 -17.71 37.65
N HIS A 789 -5.42 -18.79 37.65
CA HIS A 789 -5.47 -19.76 36.55
C HIS A 789 -6.93 -20.01 36.18
N LEU A 790 -7.22 -19.98 34.89
CA LEU A 790 -8.53 -20.27 34.33
C LEU A 790 -8.40 -21.38 33.29
N SER A 791 -9.04 -22.52 33.55
CA SER A 791 -9.20 -23.58 32.55
C SER A 791 -10.40 -23.27 31.65
N LEU A 792 -10.18 -23.22 30.34
CA LEU A 792 -11.23 -22.99 29.35
C LEU A 792 -11.98 -24.29 29.11
N SER A 793 -13.24 -24.33 29.56
CA SER A 793 -14.17 -25.46 29.35
C SER A 793 -15.18 -25.18 28.23
N TYR A 794 -15.30 -23.91 27.82
CA TYR A 794 -16.17 -23.42 26.76
C TYR A 794 -15.38 -22.50 25.82
N PRO A 795 -15.75 -22.43 24.52
CA PRO A 795 -15.00 -21.62 23.55
C PRO A 795 -14.97 -20.13 23.92
N VAL A 796 -13.84 -19.48 23.62
CA VAL A 796 -13.69 -18.02 23.73
C VAL A 796 -13.30 -17.50 22.35
N LEU A 797 -14.10 -16.55 21.83
CA LEU A 797 -13.86 -15.91 20.54
C LEU A 797 -13.45 -14.45 20.75
N PHE A 798 -12.23 -14.13 20.32
CA PHE A 798 -11.71 -12.77 20.26
C PHE A 798 -11.99 -12.16 18.87
N VAL A 799 -12.83 -11.13 18.84
CA VAL A 799 -13.16 -10.38 17.62
C VAL A 799 -12.31 -9.12 17.57
N LEU A 800 -11.33 -9.09 16.66
CA LEU A 800 -10.40 -7.99 16.49
C LEU A 800 -10.99 -6.94 15.56
N THR A 801 -11.02 -5.69 16.01
CA THR A 801 -11.38 -4.54 15.15
C THR A 801 -10.19 -3.61 14.98
N PHE A 802 -10.02 -3.11 13.77
CA PHE A 802 -8.85 -2.33 13.37
C PHE A 802 -9.18 -0.85 13.21
N THR A 803 -8.17 -0.01 13.44
CA THR A 803 -8.28 1.45 13.31
C THR A 803 -7.27 1.98 12.30
N VAL A 804 -7.54 3.11 11.66
CA VAL A 804 -6.61 3.75 10.71
C VAL A 804 -6.05 5.02 11.33
N GLY A 805 -4.73 5.20 11.32
CA GLY A 805 -4.07 6.40 11.84
C GLY A 805 -2.55 6.27 11.93
N LYS A 806 -1.86 7.38 12.23
CA LYS A 806 -0.38 7.44 12.31
C LYS A 806 0.23 6.57 13.43
N SER A 807 -0.58 6.18 14.41
CA SER A 807 -0.19 5.35 15.56
C SER A 807 -0.82 3.96 15.47
N THR A 808 -0.63 3.31 14.32
CA THR A 808 -1.10 1.94 14.09
C THR A 808 0.00 1.10 13.44
N PHE A 809 0.01 -0.20 13.77
CA PHE A 809 0.99 -1.17 13.30
C PHE A 809 0.37 -2.09 12.24
N PRO A 810 1.06 -2.34 11.11
CA PRO A 810 0.64 -3.35 10.14
C PRO A 810 0.82 -4.76 10.72
N LEU A 811 0.07 -5.74 10.18
CA LEU A 811 0.38 -7.16 10.36
C LEU A 811 1.49 -7.56 9.39
N GLN A 812 2.59 -8.12 9.92
CA GLN A 812 3.70 -8.60 9.11
C GLN A 812 3.94 -10.12 9.28
N GLY A 813 4.58 -10.73 8.27
CA GLY A 813 5.10 -12.09 8.35
C GLY A 813 4.04 -13.21 8.32
N PRO A 814 4.37 -14.41 8.85
CA PRO A 814 3.50 -15.60 8.75
C PRO A 814 2.21 -15.47 9.57
N VAL A 815 2.20 -14.61 10.59
CA VAL A 815 1.05 -14.33 11.47
C VAL A 815 -0.09 -13.68 10.68
N ALA A 816 0.23 -12.89 9.64
CA ALA A 816 -0.76 -12.31 8.75
C ALA A 816 -1.62 -13.38 8.06
N ASN A 817 -1.04 -14.53 7.68
CA ASN A 817 -1.75 -15.59 6.94
C ASN A 817 -2.61 -16.50 7.85
N GLN A 818 -2.48 -16.39 9.17
CA GLN A 818 -3.21 -17.23 10.14
C GLN A 818 -4.51 -16.57 10.64
N LEU A 819 -4.68 -15.27 10.40
CA LEU A 819 -5.86 -14.52 10.87
C LEU A 819 -6.96 -14.49 9.79
N PRO A 820 -8.10 -15.16 9.94
CA PRO A 820 -9.22 -14.94 9.03
C PRO A 820 -9.83 -13.55 9.25
N VAL A 821 -10.06 -12.81 8.17
CA VAL A 821 -10.62 -11.45 8.19
C VAL A 821 -11.95 -11.40 7.44
N PHE A 822 -12.95 -10.79 8.06
CA PHE A 822 -14.31 -10.67 7.55
C PHE A 822 -14.73 -9.21 7.40
N MET A 823 -15.52 -8.94 6.36
CA MET A 823 -16.00 -7.60 6.03
C MET A 823 -17.51 -7.51 6.24
N ALA A 824 -17.91 -6.65 7.19
CA ALA A 824 -19.29 -6.35 7.55
C ALA A 824 -19.79 -5.07 6.85
N GLU A 825 -19.83 -5.08 5.51
CA GLU A 825 -20.35 -3.98 4.68
C GLU A 825 -21.65 -4.34 3.94
N TYR A 826 -21.92 -5.63 3.71
CA TYR A 826 -23.02 -6.10 2.87
C TYR A 826 -24.32 -6.30 3.65
N SER A 827 -25.37 -5.55 3.28
CA SER A 827 -26.76 -5.87 3.61
C SER A 827 -27.42 -6.57 2.43
N SER A 828 -28.17 -7.65 2.67
CA SER A 828 -28.83 -8.51 1.67
C SER A 828 -29.86 -7.80 0.76
N THR A 829 -30.05 -6.48 0.90
CA THR A 829 -31.14 -5.69 0.32
C THR A 829 -30.74 -4.82 -0.89
N GLN A 830 -29.80 -5.28 -1.74
CA GLN A 830 -29.57 -4.65 -3.07
C GLN A 830 -30.27 -5.38 -4.22
N VAL A 831 -31.45 -5.95 -3.96
CA VAL A 831 -32.50 -6.09 -4.96
C VAL A 831 -33.69 -5.30 -4.45
N GLU A 832 -34.07 -4.27 -5.20
CA GLU A 832 -35.20 -3.36 -5.03
C GLU A 832 -35.09 -2.25 -3.97
N GLN A 833 -34.92 -1.04 -4.52
CA GLN A 833 -35.21 0.22 -3.85
C GLN A 833 -36.68 0.25 -3.39
N THR A 834 -36.91 0.37 -2.09
CA THR A 834 -38.04 1.15 -1.57
C THR A 834 -37.62 1.87 -0.29
N GLU A 835 -38.05 3.12 -0.21
CA GLU A 835 -37.82 4.05 0.90
C GLU A 835 -38.39 3.51 2.21
N TYR A 836 -37.56 2.95 3.10
CA TYR A 836 -37.88 2.87 4.51
C TYR A 836 -36.64 3.17 5.35
N SER A 837 -36.79 4.13 6.26
CA SER A 837 -35.81 4.50 7.28
C SER A 837 -35.27 3.26 8.02
N PRO A 838 -33.99 3.26 8.44
CA PRO A 838 -33.49 2.20 9.30
C PRO A 838 -34.26 2.24 10.61
N ALA A 839 -35.01 1.18 10.88
CA ALA A 839 -35.80 1.03 12.10
C ALA A 839 -34.93 1.26 13.33
N GLU A 840 -35.47 2.05 14.26
CA GLU A 840 -34.97 2.19 15.61
C GLU A 840 -34.79 0.82 16.26
N TYR A 841 -33.73 0.71 17.07
CA TYR A 841 -33.35 -0.45 17.87
C TYR A 841 -34.57 -1.17 18.49
N THR A 842 -34.97 -2.28 17.90
CA THR A 842 -35.87 -3.25 18.53
C THR A 842 -35.24 -4.62 18.35
N SER A 843 -34.56 -5.06 19.41
CA SER A 843 -33.89 -6.36 19.51
C SER A 843 -34.75 -7.29 20.37
N ASP A 844 -35.88 -7.74 19.84
CA ASP A 844 -36.67 -8.83 20.45
C ASP A 844 -36.37 -10.13 19.72
N ILE A 845 -35.16 -10.66 19.94
CA ILE A 845 -34.86 -12.07 19.62
C ILE A 845 -34.48 -12.73 20.94
N ALA A 846 -35.05 -13.91 21.20
CA ALA A 846 -34.73 -14.67 22.38
C ALA A 846 -33.23 -15.04 22.36
N PRO A 847 -32.45 -14.67 23.40
CA PRO A 847 -31.04 -15.01 23.48
C PRO A 847 -30.87 -16.53 23.40
N ALA A 848 -29.95 -16.96 22.54
CA ALA A 848 -29.62 -18.37 22.35
C ALA A 848 -28.16 -18.65 22.72
N CYS A 849 -27.88 -19.90 23.07
CA CYS A 849 -26.53 -20.40 23.27
C CYS A 849 -26.36 -21.74 22.58
N VAL A 850 -25.19 -21.96 21.98
CA VAL A 850 -24.89 -23.23 21.34
C VAL A 850 -24.38 -24.22 22.37
N ALA A 851 -25.00 -25.40 22.44
CA ALA A 851 -24.61 -26.45 23.38
C ALA A 851 -23.17 -26.92 23.14
N SER A 852 -22.43 -27.20 24.22
CA SER A 852 -21.04 -27.70 24.16
C SER A 852 -20.88 -28.98 23.32
N LYS A 853 -21.90 -29.86 23.33
CA LYS A 853 -21.93 -31.07 22.49
C LYS A 853 -22.00 -30.75 21.00
N LEU A 854 -22.69 -29.66 20.62
CA LEU A 854 -22.80 -29.25 19.22
C LEU A 854 -21.48 -28.69 18.70
N TRP A 855 -20.77 -27.90 19.52
CA TRP A 855 -19.40 -27.44 19.20
C TRP A 855 -18.45 -28.62 18.99
N SER A 856 -18.50 -29.60 19.91
CA SER A 856 -17.68 -30.81 19.80
C SER A 856 -18.00 -31.61 18.54
N SER A 857 -19.26 -31.66 18.11
CA SER A 857 -19.66 -32.31 16.85
C SER A 857 -19.21 -31.53 15.61
N LEU A 858 -19.32 -30.20 15.61
CA LEU A 858 -18.86 -29.36 14.49
C LEU A 858 -17.34 -29.46 14.31
N TYR A 859 -16.60 -29.59 15.41
CA TYR A 859 -15.15 -29.80 15.39
C TYR A 859 -14.76 -31.24 15.01
N ALA A 860 -15.40 -32.26 15.61
CA ALA A 860 -15.04 -33.67 15.37
C ALA A 860 -15.32 -34.13 13.93
N ASP A 861 -16.37 -33.61 13.29
CA ASP A 861 -16.69 -33.89 11.89
C ASP A 861 -15.69 -33.23 10.91
N ALA A 862 -14.94 -32.23 11.37
CA ALA A 862 -13.87 -31.58 10.64
C ALA A 862 -12.53 -32.23 11.02
N HIS A 863 -12.01 -33.14 10.21
CA HIS A 863 -10.61 -33.59 10.35
C HIS A 863 -9.70 -32.73 9.48
N PRO A 864 -8.77 -31.96 10.09
CA PRO A 864 -7.59 -31.53 9.36
C PRO A 864 -6.33 -31.54 10.24
N LYS A 865 -5.31 -32.24 9.73
CA LYS A 865 -3.93 -31.96 10.11
C LYS A 865 -3.47 -30.79 9.23
N ASP A 866 -3.11 -29.68 9.88
CA ASP A 866 -2.27 -28.59 9.37
C ASP A 866 -2.86 -27.45 8.51
N ASN A 867 -4.17 -27.41 8.17
CA ASN A 867 -4.73 -26.26 7.41
C ASN A 867 -6.10 -25.74 7.90
N GLN A 868 -6.11 -24.59 8.59
CA GLN A 868 -7.31 -23.91 9.13
C GLN A 868 -8.35 -23.55 8.06
N GLN A 869 -7.91 -23.22 6.84
CA GLN A 869 -8.83 -22.91 5.73
C GLN A 869 -9.64 -24.16 5.32
N GLN A 870 -9.02 -25.34 5.31
CA GLN A 870 -9.70 -26.60 4.97
C GLN A 870 -10.68 -27.02 6.06
N THR A 871 -10.34 -26.79 7.34
CA THR A 871 -11.27 -27.00 8.46
C THR A 871 -12.51 -26.13 8.31
N MET A 872 -12.33 -24.85 8.01
CA MET A 872 -13.43 -23.91 7.86
C MET A 872 -14.37 -24.32 6.71
N ARG A 873 -13.81 -24.79 5.59
CA ARG A 873 -14.61 -25.38 4.48
C ARG A 873 -15.42 -26.59 4.94
N ALA A 874 -14.83 -27.51 5.69
CA ALA A 874 -15.52 -28.70 6.18
C ALA A 874 -16.69 -28.35 7.13
N VAL A 875 -16.50 -27.36 8.00
CA VAL A 875 -17.55 -26.85 8.89
C VAL A 875 -18.67 -26.16 8.10
N LEU A 876 -18.34 -25.36 7.09
CA LEU A 876 -19.34 -24.73 6.21
C LEU A 876 -20.17 -25.77 5.44
N ASN A 877 -19.53 -26.84 4.93
CA ASN A 877 -20.23 -27.97 4.32
C ASN A 877 -21.18 -28.65 5.32
N ALA A 878 -20.74 -28.85 6.55
CA ALA A 878 -21.57 -29.42 7.62
C ALA A 878 -22.76 -28.53 8.02
N LEU A 879 -22.68 -27.22 7.77
CA LEU A 879 -23.75 -26.23 7.96
C LEU A 879 -24.67 -26.09 6.72
N GLY A 880 -24.47 -26.89 5.66
CA GLY A 880 -25.38 -26.99 4.52
C GLY A 880 -24.99 -26.21 3.27
N TYR A 881 -23.77 -25.64 3.21
CA TYR A 881 -23.27 -24.98 2.00
C TYR A 881 -22.74 -25.99 0.97
N SER A 882 -22.80 -25.63 -0.32
CA SER A 882 -22.15 -26.42 -1.36
C SER A 882 -20.63 -26.35 -1.21
N ASP A 883 -19.95 -27.43 -1.61
CA ASP A 883 -18.50 -27.55 -1.43
C ASP A 883 -17.71 -26.44 -2.14
N GLU A 884 -18.17 -26.03 -3.32
CA GLU A 884 -17.62 -24.92 -4.11
C GLU A 884 -17.80 -23.57 -3.38
N LYS A 885 -18.99 -23.31 -2.83
CA LYS A 885 -19.29 -22.08 -2.09
C LYS A 885 -18.54 -22.04 -0.76
N SER A 886 -18.41 -23.17 -0.07
CA SER A 886 -17.61 -23.30 1.15
C SER A 886 -16.12 -23.07 0.88
N GLN A 887 -15.60 -23.59 -0.23
CA GLN A 887 -14.21 -23.33 -0.66
C GLN A 887 -13.99 -21.85 -0.93
N ALA A 888 -14.90 -21.20 -1.66
CA ALA A 888 -14.81 -19.78 -1.97
C ALA A 888 -14.86 -18.90 -0.71
N LEU A 889 -15.78 -19.16 0.22
CA LEU A 889 -15.92 -18.41 1.47
C LEU A 889 -14.72 -18.59 2.41
N ALA A 890 -14.22 -19.82 2.56
CA ALA A 890 -13.03 -20.09 3.35
C ALA A 890 -11.79 -19.43 2.74
N MET A 891 -11.59 -19.51 1.42
CA MET A 891 -10.49 -18.85 0.74
C MET A 891 -10.54 -17.34 0.92
N LEU A 892 -11.71 -16.73 0.69
CA LEU A 892 -11.93 -15.30 0.83
C LEU A 892 -11.55 -14.80 2.24
N ALA A 893 -11.94 -15.51 3.32
CA ALA A 893 -11.58 -15.12 4.68
C ALA A 893 -10.07 -15.01 4.93
N PHE A 894 -9.25 -15.86 4.28
CA PHE A 894 -7.79 -15.87 4.46
C PHE A 894 -7.03 -15.07 3.38
N THR A 895 -7.63 -14.75 2.23
CA THR A 895 -6.94 -14.01 1.15
C THR A 895 -7.30 -12.53 1.08
N ILE A 896 -8.40 -12.09 1.70
CA ILE A 896 -8.81 -10.68 1.76
C ILE A 896 -7.67 -9.80 2.28
N GLY A 897 -7.38 -8.71 1.55
CA GLY A 897 -6.36 -7.73 1.91
C GLY A 897 -4.91 -8.19 1.71
N ARG A 898 -4.69 -9.45 1.28
CA ARG A 898 -3.37 -10.08 1.11
C ARG A 898 -3.06 -10.48 -0.33
N SER A 899 -4.02 -10.30 -1.23
CA SER A 899 -3.90 -10.63 -2.65
C SER A 899 -4.62 -9.57 -3.47
N THR A 900 -4.19 -9.40 -4.72
CA THR A 900 -4.81 -8.42 -5.62
C THR A 900 -6.24 -8.82 -5.95
N THR A 901 -7.09 -7.82 -6.19
CA THR A 901 -8.49 -8.02 -6.58
C THR A 901 -8.62 -8.93 -7.80
N GLU A 902 -7.74 -8.79 -8.78
CA GLU A 902 -7.73 -9.60 -10.00
C GLU A 902 -7.49 -11.08 -9.67
N LYS A 903 -6.54 -11.38 -8.78
CA LYS A 903 -6.23 -12.75 -8.37
C LYS A 903 -7.39 -13.37 -7.57
N ILE A 904 -7.95 -12.63 -6.62
CA ILE A 904 -9.10 -13.09 -5.82
C ILE A 904 -10.33 -13.31 -6.72
N THR A 905 -10.57 -12.42 -7.68
CA THR A 905 -11.70 -12.53 -8.61
C THR A 905 -11.52 -13.74 -9.54
N ALA A 906 -10.34 -13.93 -10.12
CA ALA A 906 -10.05 -15.07 -11.00
C ALA A 906 -10.19 -16.44 -10.31
N GLU A 907 -9.91 -16.52 -9.00
CA GLU A 907 -10.06 -17.75 -8.22
C GLU A 907 -11.49 -17.97 -7.71
N ILE A 908 -12.25 -16.91 -7.40
CA ILE A 908 -13.62 -17.01 -6.87
C ILE A 908 -14.68 -17.12 -7.97
N GLU A 909 -14.49 -16.47 -9.12
CA GLU A 909 -15.43 -16.49 -10.25
C GLU A 909 -15.80 -17.91 -10.70
N PRO A 910 -14.87 -18.88 -10.86
CA PRO A 910 -15.23 -20.25 -11.22
C PRO A 910 -15.90 -21.05 -10.10
N LEU A 911 -15.70 -20.68 -8.83
CA LEU A 911 -16.18 -21.43 -7.66
C LEU A 911 -17.55 -20.93 -7.17
N ALA A 912 -17.75 -19.62 -7.14
CA ALA A 912 -18.97 -19.01 -6.64
C ALA A 912 -19.19 -17.62 -7.26
N PRO A 913 -19.72 -17.54 -8.50
CA PRO A 913 -19.98 -16.27 -9.20
C PRO A 913 -20.85 -15.29 -8.40
N ALA A 914 -21.75 -15.82 -7.55
CA ALA A 914 -22.62 -15.02 -6.69
C ALA A 914 -21.88 -14.19 -5.63
N LEU A 915 -20.60 -14.49 -5.35
CA LEU A 915 -19.75 -13.75 -4.41
C LEU A 915 -18.96 -12.62 -5.08
N ILE A 916 -18.98 -12.48 -6.40
CA ILE A 916 -18.22 -11.44 -7.12
C ILE A 916 -18.60 -10.01 -6.71
N PRO A 917 -19.89 -9.66 -6.50
CA PRO A 917 -20.25 -8.34 -5.98
C PRO A 917 -19.65 -8.08 -4.59
N TYR A 918 -19.58 -9.11 -3.75
CA TYR A 918 -18.95 -9.04 -2.42
C TYR A 918 -17.44 -8.81 -2.55
N VAL A 919 -16.75 -9.52 -3.44
CA VAL A 919 -15.31 -9.33 -3.72
C VAL A 919 -15.02 -7.91 -4.20
N GLN A 920 -15.84 -7.36 -5.09
CA GLN A 920 -15.69 -5.99 -5.61
C GLN A 920 -15.87 -4.94 -4.51
N GLU A 921 -16.85 -5.11 -3.62
CA GLU A 921 -17.07 -4.20 -2.49
C GLU A 921 -15.93 -4.27 -1.47
N ILE A 922 -15.41 -5.47 -1.18
CA ILE A 922 -14.28 -5.63 -0.25
C ILE A 922 -13.02 -4.92 -0.77
N THR A 923 -12.81 -4.92 -2.08
CA THR A 923 -11.58 -4.44 -2.71
C THR A 923 -11.63 -2.96 -3.09
N HIS A 924 -12.81 -2.40 -3.34
CA HIS A 924 -12.97 -0.99 -3.75
C HIS A 924 -13.78 -0.15 -2.75
N GLY A 925 -14.29 -0.76 -1.67
CA GLY A 925 -15.11 -0.13 -0.66
C GLY A 925 -14.32 0.76 0.32
N ALA A 926 -15.05 1.46 1.19
CA ALA A 926 -14.45 2.37 2.17
C ALA A 926 -13.50 1.65 3.14
N SER A 927 -13.76 0.37 3.42
CA SER A 927 -12.93 -0.45 4.30
C SER A 927 -11.73 -1.11 3.61
N ALA A 928 -11.59 -1.01 2.28
CA ALA A 928 -10.40 -1.46 1.56
C ALA A 928 -9.14 -0.71 2.04
N THR A 929 -9.27 0.59 2.29
CA THR A 929 -8.18 1.42 2.85
C THR A 929 -7.68 0.93 4.21
N VAL A 930 -8.56 0.32 5.03
CA VAL A 930 -8.18 -0.27 6.33
C VAL A 930 -7.36 -1.54 6.10
N LEU A 931 -7.76 -2.36 5.13
CA LEU A 931 -7.06 -3.60 4.76
C LEU A 931 -5.68 -3.30 4.16
N ASP A 932 -5.57 -2.30 3.28
CA ASP A 932 -4.30 -1.87 2.68
C ASP A 932 -3.31 -1.38 3.76
N HIS A 933 -3.79 -0.59 4.73
CA HIS A 933 -2.96 -0.15 5.86
C HIS A 933 -2.59 -1.30 6.80
N LEU A 934 -3.48 -2.29 6.95
CA LEU A 934 -3.27 -3.43 7.83
C LEU A 934 -2.26 -4.41 7.26
N PHE A 935 -2.29 -4.70 5.96
CA PHE A 935 -1.43 -5.72 5.34
C PHE A 935 -0.23 -5.16 4.57
N GLN A 936 -0.18 -3.85 4.28
CA GLN A 936 0.93 -3.17 3.58
C GLN A 936 1.44 -3.98 2.37
N LEU A 937 0.54 -4.24 1.41
CA LEU A 937 0.91 -4.90 0.14
C LEU A 937 1.85 -4.04 -0.71
#